data_AF-A0A952V1P6-F1
#
_entry.id   AF-A0A952V1P6-F1
#
_cell.length_a   1.000
_cell.length_b   1.000
_cell.length_c   1.000
_cell.angle_alpha   90.00
_cell.angle_beta   90.00
_cell.angle_gamma   90.00
#
_symmetry.space_group_name_H-M   'P 1'
#
loop_
_entity.id
_entity.type
_entity.pdbx_description
1 polymer ?
#
loop_
_entity_poly.entity_id
_entity_poly.type
_entity_poly.pdbx_seq_one_letter_code
_entity_poly.pdbx_strand_id
1 'polypeptide(L)'
;MLARGWRLTALRGVVIVALTCAAMHSVSGAAFALDDGGADDAGSDADGAPARRSSSQADRVRDLVAGSLDVGVSPSSLFDAKLEDPASVALDAARIRALLRGAGDGGQEPDASFSTEAWDELLDLERTRLAFYELPSERRAELLEAHARKVARSLPKETDQERKTREAEEERARALEAAQRAQSEAERLVAEELARLLTLSQSLDATEHRLASEEQALASRQDAMLGWQRRVREAKAGGEAQVDATYDALRRAMRATRDELDVALDTIDRPLPASDLGPDPLEDVPAGVDTSRAQAKRRELVAKSVQLQAREREVRAARLDRLVKESELLNRERLGLLDSLSASKRSALTGFDDEAWDQARSELRQLTLIARYHRFVATSWVKELRGSQAALGTTVWHALKFLVPALVVFLVFSWWRRNARVVLQEIQTRLEEADRAARVTAPSLALRAFRFVRAIRRPLEGLLLFSALMWLLPSSTRELLEVWLVETIVTGTLAGALVVNVINASFVAPAKLGDSIPAGAIEPDALRLRSLRLIGRVVVAFVLILAISARLVDKGAIYSWVLSTCWLAAIPIALVLVRWWRPTVLSRIELARKKSPLQLWVLAHRTGWMSFLAATVAATHLFFTAGYRTVRSWLTGIDLARRGAAYLFRRELDRRQKERAPADDLPLPEEVHRGLGPARPVFRWVSTPVDEALDALCERVREGRGGVIAVVGERGAGKSAALSRIAERAGGCLRAACSREAQGLEAIRARLADLAGLPPATSLDAIGASLDEPGAKRAVLLDDAHVHVRTVIGGLEEFDALVAVARSHSRHALWVLSFDECVWQFLSRARGIRPLFDGVVAIERWSEERIGELIESRSTSAGFEPSFDGLLDALPAGADEIDKEDALRERRTGFYRLLWDYARGNPGVALHAWRSNVGIDKSGTVHVRDLRTPNAGELEDLPYPTLFVLRAALQLAPASAGDIGRATQLTDIEVSDAIRYSVARGYLEERAGRVDITWDWFRPITRILQRRHLLVLR
;
A
#
# COMPACT_ATOMS: atom_id res chain seq x y z
N MET A 1 15.23 -30.66 21.21
CA MET A 1 15.72 -31.44 20.04
C MET A 1 15.15 -31.00 18.68
N LEU A 2 13.92 -30.46 18.59
CA LEU A 2 13.31 -30.04 17.30
C LEU A 2 14.10 -28.99 16.48
N ALA A 3 15.01 -28.22 17.10
CA ALA A 3 15.79 -27.17 16.42
C ALA A 3 16.90 -27.65 15.46
N ARG A 4 17.30 -28.94 15.49
CA ARG A 4 18.37 -29.46 14.59
C ARG A 4 17.89 -29.76 13.17
N GLY A 5 16.62 -30.13 12.98
CA GLY A 5 16.07 -30.48 11.65
C GLY A 5 15.83 -29.26 10.74
N TRP A 6 15.41 -28.13 11.30
CA TRP A 6 14.96 -26.97 10.53
C TRP A 6 16.11 -26.07 10.02
N ARG A 7 17.26 -26.06 10.72
CA ARG A 7 18.44 -25.28 10.31
C ARG A 7 19.08 -25.77 9.01
N LEU A 8 18.86 -27.04 8.65
CA LEU A 8 19.37 -27.63 7.41
C LEU A 8 18.40 -27.44 6.23
N THR A 9 17.09 -27.36 6.42
CA THR A 9 16.11 -27.32 5.32
C THR A 9 16.02 -25.96 4.63
N ALA A 10 16.14 -24.84 5.35
CA ALA A 10 16.14 -23.51 4.73
C ALA A 10 17.44 -23.26 3.95
N LEU A 11 18.59 -23.61 4.55
CA LEU A 11 19.90 -23.53 3.87
C LEU A 11 19.96 -24.47 2.66
N ARG A 12 19.48 -25.72 2.80
CA ARG A 12 19.32 -26.64 1.66
C ARG A 12 18.34 -26.10 0.63
N GLY A 13 17.28 -25.36 0.99
CA GLY A 13 16.39 -24.74 0.00
C GLY A 13 17.12 -23.78 -0.93
N VAL A 14 17.87 -22.83 -0.36
CA VAL A 14 18.66 -21.85 -1.13
C VAL A 14 19.82 -22.52 -1.89
N VAL A 15 20.54 -23.44 -1.24
CA VAL A 15 21.66 -24.17 -1.85
C VAL A 15 21.19 -25.16 -2.92
N ILE A 16 20.03 -25.82 -2.77
CA ILE A 16 19.44 -26.68 -3.80
C ILE A 16 18.96 -25.84 -4.97
N VAL A 17 18.33 -24.67 -4.76
CA VAL A 17 17.94 -23.79 -5.87
C VAL A 17 19.18 -23.33 -6.65
N ALA A 18 20.22 -22.86 -5.95
CA ALA A 18 21.50 -22.49 -6.58
C ALA A 18 22.17 -23.68 -7.29
N LEU A 19 22.19 -24.87 -6.69
CA LEU A 19 22.75 -26.08 -7.29
C LEU A 19 21.89 -26.64 -8.44
N THR A 20 20.56 -26.46 -8.44
CA THR A 20 19.73 -26.85 -9.59
C THR A 20 19.86 -25.87 -10.75
N CYS A 21 20.06 -24.58 -10.48
CA CYS A 21 20.46 -23.62 -11.52
C CYS A 21 21.84 -23.98 -12.11
N ALA A 22 22.81 -24.35 -11.27
CA ALA A 22 24.13 -24.79 -11.73
C ALA A 22 24.09 -26.14 -12.49
N ALA A 23 23.38 -27.14 -11.96
CA ALA A 23 23.31 -28.48 -12.56
C ALA A 23 22.45 -28.54 -13.84
N MET A 24 21.51 -27.61 -14.04
CA MET A 24 20.79 -27.50 -15.32
C MET A 24 21.65 -26.94 -16.47
N HIS A 25 22.82 -26.34 -16.18
CA HIS A 25 23.70 -25.78 -17.21
C HIS A 25 25.07 -26.48 -17.31
N SER A 26 25.45 -27.34 -16.36
CA SER A 26 26.73 -28.10 -16.40
C SER A 26 26.77 -29.26 -17.42
N VAL A 27 25.88 -29.27 -18.42
CA VAL A 27 25.82 -30.28 -19.50
C VAL A 27 26.41 -29.74 -20.81
N SER A 28 26.81 -28.47 -20.87
CA SER A 28 27.42 -27.86 -22.07
C SER A 28 28.61 -26.98 -21.71
N GLY A 29 29.81 -27.56 -21.79
CA GLY A 29 31.08 -26.84 -21.60
C GLY A 29 32.10 -27.62 -20.77
N ALA A 30 32.85 -28.52 -21.42
CA ALA A 30 34.02 -29.20 -20.85
C ALA A 30 35.21 -29.10 -21.82
N ALA A 31 36.43 -29.13 -21.26
CA ALA A 31 37.73 -28.80 -21.90
C ALA A 31 37.88 -27.31 -22.29
N PHE A 32 39.01 -26.62 -22.14
CA PHE A 32 40.40 -26.94 -21.75
C PHE A 32 40.86 -25.95 -20.64
N ALA A 33 41.96 -26.10 -19.87
CA ALA A 33 43.03 -27.09 -19.75
C ALA A 33 43.55 -27.16 -18.27
N LEU A 34 44.71 -27.80 -18.06
CA LEU A 34 45.65 -27.63 -16.93
C LEU A 34 47.05 -27.47 -17.54
N ASP A 35 47.92 -26.59 -17.03
CA ASP A 35 49.29 -26.94 -16.61
C ASP A 35 49.96 -25.85 -15.75
N ASP A 36 51.10 -26.21 -15.13
CA ASP A 36 51.80 -25.54 -14.03
C ASP A 36 52.80 -24.40 -14.40
N GLY A 37 53.26 -23.69 -13.36
CA GLY A 37 54.50 -22.90 -13.33
C GLY A 37 54.31 -21.37 -13.45
N GLY A 38 55.10 -20.51 -12.79
CA GLY A 38 56.20 -20.76 -11.85
C GLY A 38 57.30 -19.69 -11.91
N ALA A 39 57.39 -18.85 -10.87
CA ALA A 39 58.47 -17.88 -10.55
C ALA A 39 58.70 -16.67 -11.49
N ASP A 40 58.94 -15.52 -10.83
CA ASP A 40 59.72 -14.30 -11.19
C ASP A 40 59.47 -13.62 -12.57
N ASP A 41 59.56 -12.29 -12.75
CA ASP A 41 60.33 -11.26 -12.03
C ASP A 41 59.70 -9.84 -12.24
N ALA A 42 60.23 -8.84 -11.53
CA ALA A 42 60.27 -7.38 -11.80
C ALA A 42 59.19 -6.65 -12.63
N GLY A 43 58.66 -5.52 -12.12
CA GLY A 43 58.03 -4.52 -12.98
C GLY A 43 57.25 -3.35 -12.34
N SER A 44 57.96 -2.25 -12.03
CA SER A 44 57.46 -0.86 -11.98
C SER A 44 56.11 -0.53 -11.31
N ASP A 45 56.16 0.07 -10.12
CA ASP A 45 55.23 1.16 -9.77
C ASP A 45 55.88 2.49 -10.15
N ALA A 46 55.26 3.20 -11.10
CA ALA A 46 55.57 4.59 -11.39
C ALA A 46 54.59 5.48 -10.62
N ASP A 47 55.09 6.33 -9.72
CA ASP A 47 54.26 7.35 -9.07
C ASP A 47 54.89 8.74 -9.17
N GLY A 48 54.06 9.73 -9.46
CA GLY A 48 54.47 11.04 -9.94
C GLY A 48 54.65 12.05 -8.82
N ALA A 49 55.89 12.49 -8.58
CA ALA A 49 56.20 13.66 -7.75
C ALA A 49 57.06 14.66 -8.55
N PRO A 50 56.94 15.97 -8.30
CA PRO A 50 57.50 16.99 -9.20
C PRO A 50 59.03 16.96 -9.22
N ALA A 51 59.59 17.21 -10.40
CA ALA A 51 61.01 17.10 -10.70
C ALA A 51 61.92 17.88 -9.74
N ARG A 52 62.46 17.19 -8.72
CA ARG A 52 63.72 17.58 -8.09
C ARG A 52 64.83 17.10 -8.99
N ARG A 53 65.61 18.04 -9.54
CA ARG A 53 66.88 17.72 -10.23
C ARG A 53 67.70 16.84 -9.31
N SER A 54 68.29 15.76 -9.83
CA SER A 54 69.34 15.03 -9.13
C SER A 54 70.48 16.01 -8.84
N SER A 55 70.67 16.39 -7.57
CA SER A 55 71.72 17.32 -7.18
C SER A 55 73.06 16.81 -7.69
N SER A 56 73.73 17.58 -8.54
CA SER A 56 75.09 17.26 -8.95
C SER A 56 76.01 17.20 -7.72
N GLN A 57 77.15 16.51 -7.82
CA GLN A 57 78.12 16.49 -6.73
C GLN A 57 78.66 17.90 -6.44
N ALA A 58 78.71 18.77 -7.46
CA ALA A 58 79.02 20.19 -7.33
C ALA A 58 77.98 20.94 -6.49
N ASP A 59 76.68 20.71 -6.71
CA ASP A 59 75.61 21.31 -5.88
C ASP A 59 75.80 20.96 -4.39
N ARG A 60 76.15 19.70 -4.09
CA ARG A 60 76.40 19.25 -2.69
C ARG A 60 77.62 19.91 -2.06
N VAL A 61 78.68 20.19 -2.82
CA VAL A 61 79.82 20.96 -2.32
C VAL A 61 79.42 22.43 -2.09
N ARG A 62 78.59 23.04 -2.97
CA ARG A 62 78.04 24.39 -2.75
C ARG A 62 77.14 24.44 -1.51
N ASP A 63 76.34 23.41 -1.26
CA ASP A 63 75.54 23.27 -0.04
C ASP A 63 76.40 23.14 1.23
N LEU A 64 77.55 22.47 1.17
CA LEU A 64 78.51 22.46 2.28
C LEU A 64 79.11 23.84 2.55
N VAL A 65 79.52 24.56 1.49
CA VAL A 65 80.04 25.94 1.58
C VAL A 65 78.97 26.89 2.16
N ALA A 66 77.71 26.71 1.79
CA ALA A 66 76.57 27.49 2.29
C ALA A 66 76.09 27.05 3.69
N GLY A 67 76.61 25.95 4.24
CA GLY A 67 76.14 25.37 5.51
C GLY A 67 74.74 24.76 5.44
N SER A 68 74.22 24.48 4.25
CA SER A 68 72.90 23.89 3.96
C SER A 68 72.93 22.38 3.71
N LEU A 69 74.12 21.74 3.63
CA LEU A 69 74.28 20.31 3.32
C LEU A 69 73.32 19.40 4.09
N ASP A 70 72.74 18.44 3.36
CA ASP A 70 71.84 17.44 3.93
C ASP A 70 72.53 16.48 4.90
N VAL A 71 71.80 16.11 5.95
CA VAL A 71 72.31 15.40 7.11
C VAL A 71 72.75 13.96 6.79
N GLY A 72 72.24 13.37 5.69
CA GLY A 72 72.63 12.04 5.22
C GLY A 72 73.93 12.01 4.41
N VAL A 73 74.52 13.16 4.06
CA VAL A 73 75.74 13.24 3.25
C VAL A 73 76.95 13.53 4.14
N SER A 74 77.95 12.64 4.10
CA SER A 74 79.24 12.90 4.75
C SER A 74 80.02 13.96 3.96
N PRO A 75 80.49 15.06 4.59
CA PRO A 75 81.33 16.04 3.91
C PRO A 75 82.59 15.43 3.29
N SER A 76 83.20 14.44 3.95
CA SER A 76 84.43 13.79 3.47
C SER A 76 84.24 13.00 2.16
N SER A 77 83.02 12.54 1.84
CA SER A 77 82.77 11.81 0.58
C SER A 77 82.65 12.73 -0.64
N LEU A 78 82.67 14.05 -0.46
CA LEU A 78 82.56 15.02 -1.55
C LEU A 78 83.93 15.43 -2.11
N PHE A 79 85.03 15.08 -1.44
CA PHE A 79 86.39 15.53 -1.75
C PHE A 79 87.36 14.34 -1.82
N ASP A 80 88.42 14.48 -2.61
CA ASP A 80 89.47 13.46 -2.71
C ASP A 80 90.54 13.65 -1.62
N ALA A 81 90.67 14.88 -1.08
CA ALA A 81 91.56 15.21 0.02
C ALA A 81 91.01 14.83 1.39
N LYS A 82 91.89 14.47 2.32
CA LYS A 82 91.55 14.34 3.74
C LYS A 82 91.38 15.74 4.33
N LEU A 83 90.14 16.17 4.52
CA LEU A 83 89.79 17.55 4.95
C LEU A 83 90.43 18.00 6.27
N GLU A 84 90.75 17.05 7.14
CA GLU A 84 91.42 17.27 8.44
C GLU A 84 92.93 17.52 8.31
N ASP A 85 93.55 17.12 7.20
CA ASP A 85 94.97 17.33 6.92
C ASP A 85 95.18 18.54 5.98
N PRO A 86 95.73 19.66 6.48
CA PRO A 86 95.96 20.83 5.65
C PRO A 86 96.98 20.59 4.52
N ALA A 87 97.89 19.61 4.66
CA ALA A 87 98.84 19.25 3.60
C ALA A 87 98.14 18.50 2.45
N SER A 88 97.27 17.53 2.79
CA SER A 88 96.42 16.84 1.80
C SER A 88 95.53 17.82 1.03
N VAL A 89 94.90 18.79 1.71
CA VAL A 89 94.07 19.80 1.05
C VAL A 89 94.89 20.75 0.16
N ALA A 90 96.09 21.15 0.59
CA ALA A 90 96.97 22.01 -0.21
C ALA A 90 97.48 21.30 -1.49
N LEU A 91 97.82 20.01 -1.39
CA LEU A 91 98.23 19.18 -2.53
C LEU A 91 97.10 19.04 -3.56
N ASP A 92 95.88 18.76 -3.09
CA ASP A 92 94.73 18.57 -3.97
C ASP A 92 94.28 19.91 -4.60
N ALA A 93 94.30 21.01 -3.85
CA ALA A 93 94.09 22.34 -4.42
C ALA A 93 95.13 22.70 -5.51
N ALA A 94 96.39 22.28 -5.35
CA ALA A 94 97.42 22.46 -6.38
C ALA A 94 97.15 21.59 -7.63
N ARG A 95 96.74 20.32 -7.46
CA ARG A 95 96.28 19.43 -8.54
C ARG A 95 95.16 20.08 -9.35
N ILE A 96 94.13 20.59 -8.67
CA ILE A 96 92.96 21.20 -9.30
C ILE A 96 93.32 22.49 -10.04
N ARG A 97 94.15 23.36 -9.44
CA ARG A 97 94.62 24.58 -10.13
C ARG A 97 95.44 24.26 -11.39
N ALA A 98 96.20 23.16 -11.42
CA ALA A 98 96.91 22.72 -12.62
C ALA A 98 95.94 22.26 -13.71
N LEU A 99 94.93 21.44 -13.34
CA LEU A 99 93.88 20.97 -14.25
C LEU A 99 93.07 22.13 -14.85
N LEU A 100 92.64 23.10 -14.02
CA LEU A 100 91.87 24.26 -14.46
C LEU A 100 92.68 25.24 -15.32
N ARG A 101 94.02 25.32 -15.16
CA ARG A 101 94.89 26.09 -16.07
C ARG A 101 95.02 25.40 -17.43
N GLY A 102 95.22 24.08 -17.45
CA GLY A 102 95.27 23.30 -18.69
C GLY A 102 93.98 23.39 -19.52
N ALA A 103 92.82 23.52 -18.86
CA ALA A 103 91.53 23.74 -19.53
C ALA A 103 91.32 25.20 -20.01
N GLY A 104 92.10 26.17 -19.52
CA GLY A 104 91.93 27.61 -19.83
C GLY A 104 92.83 28.11 -20.97
N ASP A 105 94.09 27.65 -21.03
CA ASP A 105 95.04 28.03 -22.08
C ASP A 105 94.82 27.21 -23.37
N GLY A 106 93.76 27.53 -24.10
CA GLY A 106 93.70 27.31 -25.54
C GLY A 106 93.78 25.87 -26.04
N GLY A 107 92.90 24.98 -25.54
CA GLY A 107 92.57 23.74 -26.23
C GLY A 107 93.40 22.53 -25.86
N GLN A 108 93.03 21.88 -24.76
CA GLN A 108 93.18 20.43 -24.63
C GLN A 108 91.77 19.84 -24.73
N GLU A 109 91.41 19.33 -25.91
CA GLU A 109 90.12 18.69 -26.15
C GLU A 109 89.92 17.48 -25.21
N PRO A 110 88.67 17.17 -24.84
CA PRO A 110 88.36 16.04 -23.99
C PRO A 110 88.88 14.73 -24.60
N ASP A 111 89.47 13.87 -23.76
CA ASP A 111 89.75 12.50 -24.17
C ASP A 111 88.44 11.84 -24.65
N ALA A 112 88.52 11.05 -25.73
CA ALA A 112 87.36 10.59 -26.52
C ALA A 112 86.39 9.65 -25.77
N SER A 113 86.67 9.40 -24.49
CA SER A 113 85.92 8.60 -23.53
C SER A 113 84.81 9.38 -22.79
N PHE A 114 84.75 10.71 -22.90
CA PHE A 114 83.75 11.55 -22.21
C PHE A 114 82.92 12.42 -23.17
N SER A 115 81.67 12.70 -22.81
CA SER A 115 80.84 13.72 -23.49
C SER A 115 81.24 15.13 -23.04
N THR A 116 80.94 16.13 -23.89
CA THR A 116 81.19 17.55 -23.58
C THR A 116 80.47 17.99 -22.30
N GLU A 117 79.23 17.56 -22.12
CA GLU A 117 78.44 17.84 -20.91
C GLU A 117 79.08 17.23 -19.64
N ALA A 118 79.60 16.00 -19.72
CA ALA A 118 80.28 15.36 -18.59
C ALA A 118 81.61 16.03 -18.23
N TRP A 119 82.31 16.63 -19.21
CA TRP A 119 83.50 17.45 -18.96
C TRP A 119 83.16 18.78 -18.30
N ASP A 120 82.10 19.46 -18.73
CA ASP A 120 81.64 20.69 -18.08
C ASP A 120 81.17 20.43 -16.64
N GLU A 121 80.47 19.32 -16.37
CA GLU A 121 80.11 18.89 -15.01
C GLU A 121 81.33 18.56 -14.13
N LEU A 122 82.34 17.89 -14.69
CA LEU A 122 83.60 17.62 -13.99
C LEU A 122 84.34 18.92 -13.65
N LEU A 123 84.41 19.86 -14.60
CA LEU A 123 85.04 21.16 -14.39
C LEU A 123 84.28 22.02 -13.36
N ASP A 124 82.95 21.97 -13.32
CA ASP A 124 82.17 22.65 -12.27
C ASP A 124 82.36 22.03 -10.88
N LEU A 125 82.44 20.70 -10.79
CA LEU A 125 82.77 19.98 -9.56
C LEU A 125 84.16 20.37 -9.03
N GLU A 126 85.19 20.32 -9.88
CA GLU A 126 86.56 20.65 -9.48
C GLU A 126 86.71 22.15 -9.14
N ARG A 127 86.06 23.07 -9.87
CA ARG A 127 85.97 24.50 -9.50
C ARG A 127 85.34 24.68 -8.12
N THR A 128 84.25 23.96 -7.85
CA THR A 128 83.54 24.06 -6.57
C THR A 128 84.35 23.46 -5.41
N ARG A 129 85.05 22.34 -5.64
CA ARG A 129 86.00 21.75 -4.68
C ARG A 129 87.13 22.72 -4.35
N LEU A 130 87.72 23.36 -5.36
CA LEU A 130 88.74 24.40 -5.15
C LEU A 130 88.20 25.58 -4.34
N ALA A 131 86.98 26.05 -4.61
CA ALA A 131 86.36 27.14 -3.85
C ALA A 131 86.21 26.81 -2.35
N PHE A 132 85.90 25.55 -1.99
CA PHE A 132 85.92 25.11 -0.59
C PHE A 132 87.34 25.03 -0.03
N TYR A 133 88.32 24.54 -0.80
CA TYR A 133 89.72 24.47 -0.36
C TYR A 133 90.38 25.84 -0.18
N GLU A 134 89.94 26.88 -0.89
CA GLU A 134 90.47 28.25 -0.77
C GLU A 134 89.90 29.03 0.43
N LEU A 135 88.89 28.50 1.13
CA LEU A 135 88.42 29.06 2.40
C LEU A 135 89.50 28.94 3.50
N PRO A 136 89.59 29.92 4.43
CA PRO A 136 90.43 29.83 5.62
C PRO A 136 90.17 28.53 6.41
N SER A 137 91.22 27.93 6.98
CA SER A 137 91.14 26.67 7.72
C SER A 137 90.09 26.71 8.85
N GLU A 138 90.03 27.81 9.59
CA GLU A 138 89.03 28.06 10.63
C GLU A 138 87.60 27.99 10.09
N ARG A 139 87.33 28.61 8.93
CA ARG A 139 85.99 28.64 8.33
C ARG A 139 85.57 27.27 7.80
N ARG A 140 86.51 26.47 7.27
CA ARG A 140 86.24 25.08 6.87
C ARG A 140 85.92 24.21 8.09
N ALA A 141 86.68 24.36 9.18
CA ALA A 141 86.42 23.65 10.42
C ALA A 141 85.06 24.02 11.02
N GLU A 142 84.69 25.31 11.02
CA GLU A 142 83.39 25.79 11.50
C GLU A 142 82.21 25.18 10.71
N LEU A 143 82.32 25.10 9.37
CA LEU A 143 81.29 24.49 8.51
C LEU A 143 81.14 22.98 8.78
N LEU A 144 82.27 22.26 8.94
CA LEU A 144 82.27 20.83 9.29
C LEU A 144 81.68 20.58 10.68
N GLU A 145 82.02 21.41 11.67
CA GLU A 145 81.48 21.33 13.03
C GLU A 145 79.99 21.72 13.10
N ALA A 146 79.55 22.69 12.28
CA ALA A 146 78.14 23.05 12.13
C ALA A 146 77.32 21.88 11.53
N HIS A 147 77.88 21.17 10.54
CA HIS A 147 77.28 19.96 10.00
C HIS A 147 77.22 18.83 11.04
N ALA A 148 78.33 18.56 11.73
CA ALA A 148 78.37 17.56 12.81
C ALA A 148 77.35 17.86 13.92
N ARG A 149 77.14 19.14 14.27
CA ARG A 149 76.08 19.57 15.21
C ARG A 149 74.66 19.40 14.69
N LYS A 150 74.43 19.46 13.37
CA LYS A 150 73.13 19.09 12.77
C LYS A 150 72.92 17.57 12.85
N VAL A 151 73.92 16.77 12.46
CA VAL A 151 73.91 15.29 12.54
C VAL A 151 73.63 14.82 13.98
N ALA A 152 74.30 15.41 14.97
CA ALA A 152 74.09 15.08 16.37
C ALA A 152 72.67 15.40 16.90
N ARG A 153 71.97 16.38 16.28
CA ARG A 153 70.58 16.73 16.62
C ARG A 153 69.53 15.88 15.89
N SER A 154 69.90 15.23 14.78
CA SER A 154 69.03 14.30 14.05
C SER A 154 69.14 12.84 14.52
N LEU A 155 70.16 12.51 15.31
CA LEU A 155 70.22 11.21 15.99
C LEU A 155 69.01 11.06 16.93
N PRO A 156 68.24 9.96 16.85
CA PRO A 156 67.09 9.76 17.72
C PRO A 156 67.55 9.67 19.18
N LYS A 157 66.79 10.30 20.08
CA LYS A 157 66.96 10.07 21.52
C LYS A 157 66.57 8.62 21.83
N GLU A 158 67.44 7.94 22.58
CA GLU A 158 67.16 6.61 23.15
C GLU A 158 65.76 6.62 23.79
N THR A 159 64.89 5.78 23.26
CA THR A 159 63.51 5.67 23.72
C THR A 159 63.48 5.02 25.10
N ASP A 160 62.45 5.31 25.91
CA ASP A 160 62.22 4.60 27.19
C ASP A 160 62.13 3.07 27.00
N GLN A 161 61.84 2.62 25.78
CA GLN A 161 61.85 1.22 25.37
C GLN A 161 63.27 0.64 25.31
N GLU A 162 64.18 1.31 24.59
CA GLU A 162 65.58 0.89 24.44
C GLU A 162 66.31 0.89 25.79
N ARG A 163 66.01 1.89 26.64
CA ARG A 163 66.53 1.93 28.01
C ARG A 163 66.07 0.73 28.84
N LYS A 164 64.79 0.37 28.77
CA LYS A 164 64.24 -0.81 29.49
C LYS A 164 64.79 -2.15 28.96
N THR A 165 64.96 -2.30 27.65
CA THR A 165 65.56 -3.52 27.08
C THR A 165 67.00 -3.68 27.56
N ARG A 166 67.77 -2.58 27.59
CA ARG A 166 69.13 -2.55 28.13
C ARG A 166 69.17 -2.83 29.64
N GLU A 167 68.32 -2.18 30.43
CA GLU A 167 68.20 -2.45 31.87
C GLU A 167 67.92 -3.94 32.15
N ALA A 168 67.03 -4.57 31.36
CA ALA A 168 66.71 -6.00 31.46
C ALA A 168 67.85 -6.92 30.99
N GLU A 169 68.60 -6.54 29.96
CA GLU A 169 69.81 -7.26 29.50
C GLU A 169 70.94 -7.17 30.54
N GLU A 170 71.13 -6.02 31.17
CA GLU A 170 72.08 -5.84 32.27
C GLU A 170 71.68 -6.65 33.52
N GLU A 171 70.38 -6.73 33.88
CA GLU A 171 69.92 -7.64 34.94
C GLU A 171 70.14 -9.11 34.60
N ARG A 172 69.89 -9.51 33.35
CA ARG A 172 70.14 -10.88 32.86
C ARG A 172 71.62 -11.24 32.90
N ALA A 173 72.51 -10.34 32.48
CA ALA A 173 73.95 -10.55 32.54
C ALA A 173 74.42 -10.75 34.00
N ARG A 174 73.92 -9.93 34.93
CA ARG A 174 74.21 -10.08 36.37
C ARG A 174 73.69 -11.41 36.94
N ALA A 175 72.52 -11.89 36.50
CA ALA A 175 71.99 -13.20 36.90
C ALA A 175 72.84 -14.37 36.38
N LEU A 176 73.30 -14.31 35.13
CA LEU A 176 74.19 -15.33 34.55
C LEU A 176 75.58 -15.32 35.20
N GLU A 177 76.14 -14.15 35.50
CA GLU A 177 77.38 -14.04 36.28
C GLU A 177 77.22 -14.58 37.71
N ALA A 178 76.06 -14.38 38.35
CA ALA A 178 75.77 -14.95 39.65
C ALA A 178 75.70 -16.49 39.60
N ALA A 179 75.10 -17.07 38.55
CA ALA A 179 75.09 -18.52 38.34
C ALA A 179 76.52 -19.09 38.17
N GLN A 180 77.41 -18.38 37.47
CA GLN A 180 78.81 -18.78 37.30
C GLN A 180 79.67 -18.65 38.57
N ARG A 181 79.28 -17.76 39.50
CA ARG A 181 79.99 -17.52 40.78
C ARG A 181 79.38 -18.24 41.98
N ALA A 182 78.29 -18.98 41.80
CA ALA A 182 77.60 -19.72 42.84
C ALA A 182 78.50 -20.78 43.49
N GLN A 183 78.48 -20.87 44.82
CA GLN A 183 79.30 -21.85 45.56
C GLN A 183 78.56 -23.18 45.79
N SER A 184 77.23 -23.16 45.64
CA SER A 184 76.38 -24.34 45.75
C SER A 184 75.55 -24.56 44.48
N GLU A 185 75.20 -25.82 44.21
CA GLU A 185 74.34 -26.20 43.09
C GLU A 185 72.92 -25.61 43.21
N ALA A 186 72.43 -25.42 44.44
CA ALA A 186 71.15 -24.76 44.73
C ALA A 186 71.15 -23.27 44.36
N GLU A 187 72.21 -22.53 44.67
CA GLU A 187 72.35 -21.11 44.25
C GLU A 187 72.46 -20.99 42.72
N ARG A 188 73.16 -21.93 42.06
CA ARG A 188 73.23 -21.97 40.59
C ARG A 188 71.84 -22.12 39.98
N LEU A 189 71.02 -23.06 40.47
CA LEU A 189 69.64 -23.28 40.01
C LEU A 189 68.74 -22.05 40.20
N VAL A 190 68.86 -21.33 41.32
CA VAL A 190 68.11 -20.07 41.55
C VAL A 190 68.50 -18.99 40.54
N ALA A 191 69.80 -18.85 40.23
CA ALA A 191 70.29 -17.86 39.29
C ALA A 191 69.96 -18.23 37.82
N GLU A 192 70.01 -19.52 37.46
CA GLU A 192 69.59 -20.03 36.14
C GLU A 192 68.08 -19.83 35.91
N GLU A 193 67.22 -20.16 36.90
CA GLU A 193 65.78 -19.91 36.80
C GLU A 193 65.47 -18.40 36.76
N LEU A 194 66.19 -17.56 37.50
CA LEU A 194 66.06 -16.09 37.36
C LEU A 194 66.40 -15.61 35.94
N ALA A 195 67.47 -16.11 35.32
CA ALA A 195 67.83 -15.77 33.94
C ALA A 195 66.78 -16.27 32.92
N ARG A 196 66.19 -17.44 33.16
CA ARG A 196 65.07 -17.98 32.37
C ARG A 196 63.80 -17.14 32.52
N LEU A 197 63.43 -16.74 33.73
CA LEU A 197 62.28 -15.89 34.01
C LEU A 197 62.45 -14.48 33.40
N LEU A 198 63.66 -13.90 33.41
CA LEU A 198 63.95 -12.63 32.73
C LEU A 198 63.78 -12.75 31.20
N THR A 199 64.22 -13.85 30.60
CA THR A 199 64.01 -14.13 29.17
C THR A 199 62.52 -14.30 28.84
N LEU A 200 61.74 -14.89 29.74
CA LEU A 200 60.28 -15.01 29.60
C LEU A 200 59.57 -13.66 29.83
N SER A 201 60.10 -12.77 30.67
CA SER A 201 59.61 -11.38 30.79
C SER A 201 59.72 -10.66 29.44
N GLN A 202 60.90 -10.70 28.80
CA GLN A 202 61.11 -10.06 27.49
C GLN A 202 60.13 -10.56 26.41
N SER A 203 59.76 -11.84 26.41
CA SER A 203 58.77 -12.37 25.44
C SER A 203 57.32 -11.99 25.77
N LEU A 204 56.96 -11.86 27.06
CA LEU A 204 55.67 -11.29 27.46
C LEU A 204 55.59 -9.79 27.16
N ASP A 205 56.66 -9.04 27.34
CA ASP A 205 56.75 -7.61 27.00
C ASP A 205 56.59 -7.42 25.47
N ALA A 206 57.31 -8.20 24.65
CA ALA A 206 57.13 -8.20 23.20
C ALA A 206 55.69 -8.55 22.78
N THR A 207 55.03 -9.46 23.51
CA THR A 207 53.61 -9.80 23.28
C THR A 207 52.69 -8.63 23.64
N GLU A 208 52.95 -7.92 24.73
CA GLU A 208 52.20 -6.73 25.13
C GLU A 208 52.32 -5.60 24.09
N HIS A 209 53.53 -5.34 23.59
CA HIS A 209 53.75 -4.34 22.52
C HIS A 209 53.08 -4.73 21.21
N ARG A 210 53.05 -6.03 20.85
CA ARG A 210 52.29 -6.52 19.69
C ARG A 210 50.79 -6.28 19.86
N LEU A 211 50.22 -6.54 21.04
CA LEU A 211 48.79 -6.29 21.30
C LEU A 211 48.46 -4.79 21.24
N ALA A 212 49.31 -3.94 21.80
CA ALA A 212 49.13 -2.48 21.73
C ALA A 212 49.19 -1.95 20.28
N SER A 213 50.08 -2.50 19.43
CA SER A 213 50.13 -2.10 18.02
C SER A 213 48.93 -2.61 17.22
N GLU A 214 48.39 -3.80 17.54
CA GLU A 214 47.12 -4.28 16.97
C GLU A 214 45.94 -3.39 17.40
N GLU A 215 45.83 -3.01 18.67
CA GLU A 215 44.80 -2.08 19.16
C GLU A 215 44.86 -0.72 18.42
N GLN A 216 46.06 -0.17 18.20
CA GLN A 216 46.23 1.07 17.45
C GLN A 216 45.91 0.92 15.94
N ALA A 217 46.19 -0.24 15.34
CA ALA A 217 45.78 -0.55 13.96
C ALA A 217 44.24 -0.72 13.83
N LEU A 218 43.56 -1.20 14.87
CA LEU A 218 42.09 -1.22 14.91
C LEU A 218 41.48 0.18 15.04
N ALA A 219 42.20 1.12 15.68
CA ALA A 219 41.81 2.53 15.73
C ALA A 219 41.97 3.22 14.37
N SER A 220 43.10 3.06 13.66
CA SER A 220 43.30 3.70 12.36
C SER A 220 42.35 3.21 11.25
N ARG A 221 41.88 1.96 11.34
CA ARG A 221 40.78 1.45 10.48
C ARG A 221 39.48 2.24 10.63
N GLN A 222 39.23 2.89 11.78
CA GLN A 222 38.03 3.71 11.94
C GLN A 222 38.06 4.95 11.05
N ASP A 223 39.22 5.59 10.94
CA ASP A 223 39.43 6.76 10.09
C ASP A 223 39.40 6.38 8.60
N ALA A 224 39.95 5.21 8.25
CA ALA A 224 39.88 4.66 6.90
C ALA A 224 38.42 4.45 6.43
N MET A 225 37.53 3.97 7.32
CA MET A 225 36.11 3.83 7.05
C MET A 225 35.42 5.18 6.76
N LEU A 226 35.73 6.23 7.52
CA LEU A 226 35.23 7.60 7.23
C LEU A 226 35.78 8.14 5.90
N GLY A 227 37.04 7.83 5.57
CA GLY A 227 37.68 8.17 4.29
C GLY A 227 37.00 7.53 3.08
N TRP A 228 36.45 6.30 3.21
CA TRP A 228 35.62 5.70 2.16
C TRP A 228 34.29 6.43 1.97
N GLN A 229 33.58 6.78 3.06
CA GLN A 229 32.33 7.54 2.97
C GLN A 229 32.51 8.95 2.39
N ARG A 230 33.70 9.55 2.52
CA ARG A 230 34.03 10.81 1.85
C ARG A 230 34.20 10.59 0.35
N ARG A 231 35.06 9.64 -0.05
CA ARG A 231 35.32 9.29 -1.46
C ARG A 231 34.05 8.92 -2.23
N VAL A 232 33.11 8.19 -1.60
CA VAL A 232 31.83 7.82 -2.23
C VAL A 232 30.93 9.02 -2.48
N ARG A 233 30.92 10.02 -1.58
CA ARG A 233 30.19 11.28 -1.79
C ARG A 233 30.85 12.15 -2.86
N GLU A 234 32.18 12.23 -2.85
CA GLU A 234 32.97 12.94 -3.89
C GLU A 234 32.73 12.32 -5.27
N ALA A 235 32.79 10.98 -5.39
CA ALA A 235 32.57 10.26 -6.65
C ALA A 235 31.16 10.51 -7.23
N LYS A 236 30.11 10.49 -6.39
CA LYS A 236 28.74 10.82 -6.82
C LYS A 236 28.58 12.24 -7.37
N ALA A 237 29.46 13.18 -6.98
CA ALA A 237 29.48 14.53 -7.53
C ALA A 237 30.38 14.65 -8.78
N GLY A 238 31.34 13.75 -8.97
CA GLY A 238 32.33 13.77 -10.06
C GLY A 238 31.94 13.07 -11.36
N GLY A 239 30.77 12.44 -11.43
CA GLY A 239 30.23 11.81 -12.64
C GLY A 239 30.57 10.33 -12.82
N GLU A 240 29.97 9.70 -13.84
CA GLU A 240 29.91 8.23 -13.99
C GLU A 240 31.29 7.54 -13.99
N ALA A 241 32.29 8.10 -14.67
CA ALA A 241 33.64 7.51 -14.71
C ALA A 241 34.33 7.48 -13.33
N GLN A 242 34.11 8.50 -12.50
CA GLN A 242 34.65 8.55 -11.14
C GLN A 242 33.86 7.63 -10.19
N VAL A 243 32.55 7.46 -10.43
CA VAL A 243 31.71 6.47 -9.75
C VAL A 243 32.17 5.04 -10.05
N ASP A 244 32.36 4.69 -11.32
CA ASP A 244 32.82 3.36 -11.74
C ASP A 244 34.22 3.04 -11.16
N ALA A 245 35.17 3.97 -11.24
CA ALA A 245 36.51 3.80 -10.65
C ALA A 245 36.47 3.65 -9.12
N THR A 246 35.59 4.39 -8.43
CA THR A 246 35.40 4.29 -6.97
C THR A 246 34.73 2.97 -6.58
N TYR A 247 33.82 2.47 -7.41
CA TYR A 247 33.19 1.15 -7.21
C TYR A 247 34.21 0.01 -7.31
N ASP A 248 35.11 0.03 -8.31
CA ASP A 248 36.15 -0.99 -8.44
C ASP A 248 37.26 -0.85 -7.36
N ALA A 249 37.52 0.37 -6.87
CA ALA A 249 38.36 0.58 -5.69
C ALA A 249 37.73 0.00 -4.39
N LEU A 250 36.43 0.21 -4.17
CA LEU A 250 35.68 -0.44 -3.09
C LEU A 250 35.70 -1.96 -3.22
N ARG A 251 35.50 -2.50 -4.43
CA ARG A 251 35.52 -3.95 -4.69
C ARG A 251 36.87 -4.57 -4.31
N ARG A 252 37.99 -3.88 -4.58
CA ARG A 252 39.34 -4.31 -4.12
C ARG A 252 39.48 -4.27 -2.60
N ALA A 253 39.10 -3.17 -1.95
CA ALA A 253 39.17 -3.04 -0.49
C ALA A 253 38.28 -4.08 0.24
N MET A 254 37.10 -4.37 -0.31
CA MET A 254 36.22 -5.42 0.19
C MET A 254 36.83 -6.82 0.06
N ARG A 255 37.59 -7.13 -1.00
CA ARG A 255 38.29 -8.42 -1.13
C ARG A 255 39.30 -8.58 0.02
N ALA A 256 40.22 -7.62 0.17
CA ALA A 256 41.20 -7.63 1.25
C ALA A 256 40.57 -7.75 2.65
N THR A 257 39.52 -6.97 2.94
CA THR A 257 38.78 -7.03 4.22
C THR A 257 38.15 -8.42 4.46
N ARG A 258 37.64 -9.07 3.41
CA ARG A 258 37.04 -10.41 3.48
C ARG A 258 38.10 -11.50 3.68
N ASP A 259 39.26 -11.39 3.03
CA ASP A 259 40.38 -12.32 3.22
C ASP A 259 40.94 -12.23 4.65
N GLU A 260 41.11 -11.02 5.19
CA GLU A 260 41.47 -10.83 6.60
C GLU A 260 40.41 -11.36 7.58
N LEU A 261 39.12 -11.19 7.27
CA LEU A 261 38.03 -11.72 8.09
C LEU A 261 38.01 -13.25 8.10
N ASP A 262 38.32 -13.91 6.98
CA ASP A 262 38.46 -15.37 6.89
C ASP A 262 39.58 -15.87 7.81
N VAL A 263 40.76 -15.22 7.74
CA VAL A 263 41.92 -15.52 8.60
C VAL A 263 41.63 -15.25 10.08
N ALA A 264 40.92 -14.18 10.41
CA ALA A 264 40.48 -13.88 11.78
C ALA A 264 39.51 -14.96 12.30
N LEU A 265 38.56 -15.41 11.49
CA LEU A 265 37.63 -16.49 11.81
C LEU A 265 38.30 -17.87 11.92
N ASP A 266 39.44 -18.09 11.26
CA ASP A 266 40.26 -19.32 11.39
C ASP A 266 41.22 -19.31 12.59
N THR A 267 41.47 -18.15 13.20
CA THR A 267 42.42 -17.97 14.31
C THR A 267 41.75 -17.74 15.66
N ILE A 268 40.49 -17.28 15.69
CA ILE A 268 39.74 -16.96 16.92
C ILE A 268 39.57 -18.16 17.88
N ASP A 269 39.30 -19.36 17.36
CA ASP A 269 39.14 -20.60 18.16
C ASP A 269 40.46 -21.37 18.34
N ARG A 270 41.60 -20.91 17.78
CA ARG A 270 42.90 -21.58 17.98
C ARG A 270 43.39 -21.34 19.41
N PRO A 271 43.85 -22.39 20.12
CA PRO A 271 44.40 -22.21 21.46
C PRO A 271 45.56 -21.21 21.42
N LEU A 272 45.54 -20.28 22.37
CA LEU A 272 46.67 -19.38 22.60
C LEU A 272 47.88 -20.24 22.96
N PRO A 273 49.07 -19.97 22.41
CA PRO A 273 50.29 -20.61 22.90
C PRO A 273 50.39 -20.29 24.39
N ALA A 274 50.37 -21.33 25.23
CA ALA A 274 50.66 -21.14 26.64
C ALA A 274 52.07 -20.58 26.75
N SER A 275 52.25 -19.48 27.47
CA SER A 275 53.56 -19.04 27.96
C SER A 275 53.98 -20.05 29.02
N ASP A 276 54.44 -21.22 28.57
CA ASP A 276 54.66 -22.38 29.43
C ASP A 276 55.85 -22.13 30.34
N LEU A 277 55.53 -21.67 31.55
CA LEU A 277 56.49 -21.44 32.63
C LEU A 277 57.13 -22.76 33.11
N GLY A 278 56.59 -23.92 32.70
CA GLY A 278 57.07 -25.24 33.10
C GLY A 278 56.86 -25.55 34.60
N PRO A 279 57.31 -26.73 35.07
CA PRO A 279 57.38 -27.04 36.50
C PRO A 279 58.29 -26.06 37.24
N ASP A 280 58.17 -25.97 38.57
CA ASP A 280 59.05 -25.11 39.38
C ASP A 280 60.36 -25.86 39.68
N PRO A 281 61.53 -25.45 39.14
CA PRO A 281 62.79 -26.11 39.48
C PRO A 281 63.27 -25.80 40.91
N LEU A 282 62.58 -24.90 41.62
CA LEU A 282 62.92 -24.49 42.99
C LEU A 282 62.05 -25.15 44.07
N GLU A 283 61.19 -26.11 43.70
CA GLU A 283 60.29 -26.81 44.63
C GLU A 283 61.05 -27.78 45.57
N ASP A 284 62.14 -28.38 45.08
CA ASP A 284 62.98 -29.34 45.82
C ASP A 284 64.20 -28.69 46.54
N VAL A 285 64.30 -27.35 46.56
CA VAL A 285 65.48 -26.64 47.09
C VAL A 285 65.46 -26.56 48.63
N PRO A 286 66.57 -26.88 49.34
CA PRO A 286 66.62 -26.81 50.80
C PRO A 286 66.35 -25.41 51.37
N ALA A 287 65.67 -25.34 52.52
CA ALA A 287 65.19 -24.12 53.17
C ALA A 287 66.27 -23.12 53.67
N GLY A 288 67.55 -23.35 53.36
CA GLY A 288 68.66 -22.44 53.69
C GLY A 288 69.07 -21.48 52.57
N VAL A 289 68.46 -21.59 51.38
CA VAL A 289 68.81 -20.77 50.19
C VAL A 289 67.69 -19.76 49.89
N ASP A 290 68.04 -18.51 49.60
CA ASP A 290 67.06 -17.46 49.30
C ASP A 290 66.47 -17.61 47.89
N THR A 291 65.28 -18.20 47.81
CA THR A 291 64.48 -18.34 46.58
C THR A 291 63.49 -17.20 46.36
N SER A 292 63.39 -16.23 47.28
CA SER A 292 62.28 -15.26 47.36
C SER A 292 62.16 -14.40 46.10
N ARG A 293 63.29 -13.92 45.55
CA ARG A 293 63.34 -13.09 44.34
C ARG A 293 62.87 -13.85 43.09
N ALA A 294 63.23 -15.12 42.96
CA ALA A 294 62.81 -15.98 41.85
C ALA A 294 61.30 -16.28 41.92
N GLN A 295 60.81 -16.68 43.10
CA GLN A 295 59.38 -16.95 43.32
C GLN A 295 58.51 -15.71 43.13
N ALA A 296 58.98 -14.52 43.56
CA ALA A 296 58.28 -13.26 43.33
C ALA A 296 58.15 -12.96 41.82
N LYS A 297 59.25 -13.07 41.06
CA LYS A 297 59.22 -12.85 39.61
C LYS A 297 58.36 -13.89 38.87
N ARG A 298 58.38 -15.16 39.32
CA ARG A 298 57.52 -16.22 38.78
C ARG A 298 56.03 -15.90 38.98
N ARG A 299 55.62 -15.44 40.17
CA ARG A 299 54.23 -14.99 40.45
C ARG A 299 53.81 -13.78 39.62
N GLU A 300 54.71 -12.82 39.44
CA GLU A 300 54.49 -11.64 38.57
C GLU A 300 54.22 -12.07 37.12
N LEU A 301 55.04 -12.98 36.57
CA LEU A 301 54.90 -13.48 35.20
C LEU A 301 53.69 -14.43 35.01
N VAL A 302 53.28 -15.18 36.03
CA VAL A 302 51.98 -15.89 36.05
C VAL A 302 50.82 -14.90 35.94
N ALA A 303 50.81 -13.84 36.76
CA ALA A 303 49.75 -12.83 36.70
C ALA A 303 49.73 -12.10 35.35
N LYS A 304 50.91 -11.69 34.85
CA LYS A 304 51.06 -11.01 33.56
C LYS A 304 50.64 -11.89 32.37
N SER A 305 51.03 -13.17 32.35
CA SER A 305 50.63 -14.09 31.27
C SER A 305 49.11 -14.34 31.24
N VAL A 306 48.45 -14.48 32.40
CA VAL A 306 46.98 -14.61 32.46
C VAL A 306 46.28 -13.33 31.98
N GLN A 307 46.78 -12.14 32.37
CA GLN A 307 46.24 -10.87 31.90
C GLN A 307 46.43 -10.68 30.38
N LEU A 308 47.62 -10.98 29.85
CA LEU A 308 47.90 -10.88 28.40
C LEU A 308 47.08 -11.90 27.60
N GLN A 309 46.85 -13.11 28.11
CA GLN A 309 45.95 -14.07 27.46
C GLN A 309 44.48 -13.63 27.47
N ALA A 310 44.02 -12.93 28.51
CA ALA A 310 42.69 -12.32 28.53
C ALA A 310 42.60 -11.18 27.50
N ARG A 311 43.56 -10.25 27.51
CA ARG A 311 43.64 -9.12 26.59
C ARG A 311 43.77 -9.57 25.13
N GLU A 312 44.56 -10.62 24.83
CA GLU A 312 44.65 -11.17 23.47
C GLU A 312 43.31 -11.73 22.97
N ARG A 313 42.48 -12.33 23.84
CA ARG A 313 41.11 -12.76 23.46
C ARG A 313 40.22 -11.56 23.15
N GLU A 314 40.31 -10.50 23.95
CA GLU A 314 39.57 -9.25 23.74
C GLU A 314 39.99 -8.56 22.43
N VAL A 315 41.30 -8.46 22.15
CA VAL A 315 41.83 -7.88 20.90
C VAL A 315 41.43 -8.72 19.68
N ARG A 316 41.56 -10.05 19.73
CA ARG A 316 41.09 -10.94 18.64
C ARG A 316 39.59 -10.80 18.39
N ALA A 317 38.77 -10.71 19.45
CA ALA A 317 37.32 -10.52 19.32
C ALA A 317 36.97 -9.14 18.76
N ALA A 318 37.63 -8.07 19.24
CA ALA A 318 37.46 -6.70 18.76
C ALA A 318 37.88 -6.54 17.29
N ARG A 319 38.98 -7.19 16.87
CA ARG A 319 39.41 -7.24 15.46
C ARG A 319 38.34 -7.86 14.57
N LEU A 320 37.73 -8.95 15.03
CA LEU A 320 36.75 -9.70 14.25
C LEU A 320 35.42 -8.92 14.12
N ASP A 321 34.92 -8.33 15.20
CA ASP A 321 33.77 -7.40 15.16
C ASP A 321 34.05 -6.16 14.28
N ARG A 322 35.27 -5.61 14.33
CA ARG A 322 35.67 -4.48 13.48
C ARG A 322 35.66 -4.84 11.99
N LEU A 323 36.25 -5.97 11.62
CA LEU A 323 36.30 -6.45 10.22
C LEU A 323 34.90 -6.74 9.67
N VAL A 324 33.98 -7.28 10.49
CA VAL A 324 32.57 -7.46 10.10
C VAL A 324 31.93 -6.11 9.80
N LYS A 325 32.02 -5.14 10.74
CA LYS A 325 31.47 -3.78 10.57
C LYS A 325 32.06 -3.02 9.37
N GLU A 326 33.36 -3.19 9.12
CA GLU A 326 34.04 -2.65 7.93
C GLU A 326 33.48 -3.28 6.65
N SER A 327 33.33 -4.61 6.60
CA SER A 327 32.75 -5.31 5.43
C SER A 327 31.29 -4.93 5.15
N GLU A 328 30.49 -4.67 6.19
CA GLU A 328 29.10 -4.20 6.07
C GLU A 328 29.04 -2.77 5.55
N LEU A 329 29.89 -1.88 6.06
CA LEU A 329 29.96 -0.49 5.60
C LEU A 329 30.40 -0.44 4.13
N LEU A 330 31.51 -1.09 3.78
CA LEU A 330 32.02 -1.09 2.41
C LEU A 330 31.00 -1.68 1.42
N ASN A 331 30.25 -2.72 1.82
CA ASN A 331 29.16 -3.24 1.00
C ASN A 331 28.05 -2.19 0.80
N ARG A 332 27.59 -1.55 1.88
CA ARG A 332 26.54 -0.52 1.84
C ARG A 332 26.91 0.65 0.94
N GLU A 333 28.15 1.14 1.04
CA GLU A 333 28.64 2.25 0.22
C GLU A 333 28.80 1.83 -1.26
N ARG A 334 29.28 0.61 -1.54
CA ARG A 334 29.32 0.00 -2.89
C ARG A 334 27.93 -0.08 -3.52
N LEU A 335 26.96 -0.63 -2.77
CA LEU A 335 25.58 -0.78 -3.22
C LEU A 335 24.92 0.58 -3.44
N GLY A 336 25.22 1.56 -2.59
CA GLY A 336 24.78 2.94 -2.73
C GLY A 336 25.29 3.64 -3.99
N LEU A 337 26.27 3.09 -4.72
CA LEU A 337 26.74 3.60 -6.02
C LEU A 337 26.06 2.93 -7.22
N LEU A 338 25.35 1.79 -7.07
CA LEU A 338 24.80 1.02 -8.19
C LEU A 338 23.87 1.83 -9.11
N ASP A 339 23.02 2.67 -8.52
CA ASP A 339 22.11 3.54 -9.29
C ASP A 339 22.86 4.64 -10.05
N SER A 340 24.10 4.97 -9.65
CA SER A 340 24.95 6.03 -10.24
C SER A 340 26.06 5.51 -11.17
N LEU A 341 26.21 4.20 -11.34
CA LEU A 341 27.16 3.59 -12.30
C LEU A 341 26.81 3.93 -13.75
N SER A 342 27.79 3.81 -14.65
CA SER A 342 27.52 3.83 -16.10
C SER A 342 26.57 2.70 -16.52
N ALA A 343 25.83 2.89 -17.61
CA ALA A 343 24.85 1.91 -18.08
C ALA A 343 25.47 0.54 -18.41
N SER A 344 26.65 0.52 -19.03
CA SER A 344 27.38 -0.71 -19.38
C SER A 344 27.93 -1.43 -18.16
N LYS A 345 28.55 -0.71 -17.20
CA LYS A 345 29.06 -1.33 -15.96
C LYS A 345 27.91 -1.88 -15.11
N ARG A 346 26.78 -1.18 -15.04
CA ARG A 346 25.57 -1.66 -14.34
C ARG A 346 25.01 -2.94 -14.99
N SER A 347 24.96 -3.04 -16.32
CA SER A 347 24.51 -4.28 -16.99
C SER A 347 25.51 -5.42 -16.80
N ALA A 348 26.81 -5.19 -16.95
CA ALA A 348 27.84 -6.22 -16.77
C ALA A 348 27.87 -6.81 -15.35
N LEU A 349 27.53 -6.00 -14.34
CA LEU A 349 27.47 -6.42 -12.93
C LEU A 349 26.15 -7.09 -12.51
N THR A 350 25.04 -6.87 -13.23
CA THR A 350 23.70 -7.36 -12.86
C THR A 350 23.09 -8.36 -13.84
N GLY A 351 23.67 -8.48 -15.03
CA GLY A 351 23.38 -9.47 -16.07
C GLY A 351 24.00 -10.83 -15.78
N PHE A 352 24.27 -11.63 -16.81
CA PHE A 352 24.78 -13.01 -16.70
C PHE A 352 26.24 -13.17 -17.18
N ASP A 353 26.95 -12.05 -17.32
CA ASP A 353 28.33 -11.98 -17.80
C ASP A 353 29.34 -12.41 -16.72
N ASP A 354 30.61 -12.60 -17.09
CA ASP A 354 31.66 -13.05 -16.17
C ASP A 354 31.88 -12.10 -14.98
N GLU A 355 31.76 -10.78 -15.19
CA GLU A 355 31.82 -9.79 -14.08
C GLU A 355 30.70 -10.00 -13.05
N ALA A 356 29.49 -10.36 -13.49
CA ALA A 356 28.35 -10.67 -12.63
C ALA A 356 28.55 -11.99 -11.89
N TRP A 357 29.13 -13.02 -12.53
CA TRP A 357 29.49 -14.27 -11.87
C TRP A 357 30.52 -14.06 -10.76
N ASP A 358 31.57 -13.29 -11.01
CA ASP A 358 32.53 -12.93 -9.98
C ASP A 358 31.92 -12.06 -8.87
N GLN A 359 30.96 -11.19 -9.22
CA GLN A 359 30.24 -10.41 -8.23
C GLN A 359 29.39 -11.29 -7.33
N ALA A 360 28.63 -12.23 -7.90
CA ALA A 360 27.81 -13.21 -7.18
C ALA A 360 28.65 -14.15 -6.30
N ARG A 361 29.80 -14.65 -6.79
CA ARG A 361 30.77 -15.41 -5.97
C ARG A 361 31.24 -14.59 -4.76
N SER A 362 31.54 -13.30 -4.97
CA SER A 362 32.00 -12.41 -3.90
C SER A 362 30.92 -12.11 -2.85
N GLU A 363 29.66 -11.98 -3.29
CA GLU A 363 28.48 -11.81 -2.43
C GLU A 363 28.21 -13.09 -1.62
N LEU A 364 28.29 -14.27 -2.24
CA LEU A 364 28.18 -15.56 -1.56
C LEU A 364 29.29 -15.78 -0.52
N ARG A 365 30.54 -15.40 -0.82
CA ARG A 365 31.66 -15.48 0.15
C ARG A 365 31.40 -14.56 1.35
N GLN A 366 30.90 -13.35 1.14
CA GLN A 366 30.50 -12.45 2.24
C GLN A 366 29.39 -13.07 3.12
N LEU A 367 28.33 -13.65 2.53
CA LEU A 367 27.30 -14.36 3.29
C LEU A 367 27.88 -15.49 4.14
N THR A 368 28.86 -16.23 3.58
CA THR A 368 29.50 -17.36 4.25
C THR A 368 30.31 -16.90 5.45
N LEU A 369 31.08 -15.80 5.32
CA LEU A 369 31.84 -15.18 6.41
C LEU A 369 30.93 -14.64 7.53
N ILE A 370 29.86 -13.91 7.17
CA ILE A 370 28.87 -13.40 8.13
C ILE A 370 28.18 -14.57 8.87
N ALA A 371 27.83 -15.65 8.16
CA ALA A 371 27.27 -16.85 8.79
C ALA A 371 28.26 -17.59 9.71
N ARG A 372 29.56 -17.63 9.36
CA ARG A 372 30.64 -18.12 10.23
C ARG A 372 30.73 -17.28 11.51
N TYR A 373 30.69 -15.95 11.39
CA TYR A 373 30.71 -15.02 12.51
C TYR A 373 29.51 -15.21 13.46
N HIS A 374 28.27 -15.14 12.97
CA HIS A 374 27.10 -15.34 13.82
C HIS A 374 27.07 -16.74 14.45
N ARG A 375 27.58 -17.77 13.76
CA ARG A 375 27.78 -19.09 14.36
C ARG A 375 28.77 -19.05 15.52
N PHE A 376 29.91 -18.37 15.37
CA PHE A 376 30.88 -18.19 16.45
C PHE A 376 30.26 -17.49 17.65
N VAL A 377 29.62 -16.32 17.45
CA VAL A 377 28.92 -15.55 18.51
C VAL A 377 27.84 -16.38 19.21
N ALA A 378 27.04 -17.13 18.45
CA ALA A 378 26.03 -18.01 19.03
C ALA A 378 26.65 -19.16 19.84
N THR A 379 27.83 -19.67 19.47
CA THR A 379 28.52 -20.70 20.26
C THR A 379 29.29 -20.15 21.45
N SER A 380 29.87 -18.95 21.39
CA SER A 380 30.52 -18.32 22.53
C SER A 380 29.50 -17.98 23.62
N TRP A 381 28.36 -17.38 23.25
CA TRP A 381 27.25 -17.12 24.17
C TRP A 381 26.73 -18.40 24.87
N VAL A 382 26.65 -19.54 24.14
CA VAL A 382 26.30 -20.84 24.74
C VAL A 382 27.41 -21.40 25.63
N LYS A 383 28.70 -21.16 25.33
CA LYS A 383 29.83 -21.53 26.19
C LYS A 383 29.79 -20.71 27.50
N GLU A 384 29.59 -19.40 27.41
CA GLU A 384 29.46 -18.49 28.57
C GLU A 384 28.27 -18.85 29.46
N LEU A 385 27.08 -19.12 28.88
CA LEU A 385 25.91 -19.60 29.63
C LEU A 385 26.12 -20.94 30.36
N ARG A 386 27.07 -21.76 29.90
CA ARG A 386 27.44 -23.02 30.58
C ARG A 386 28.53 -22.82 31.63
N GLY A 387 29.48 -21.91 31.39
CA GLY A 387 30.53 -21.57 32.36
C GLY A 387 30.01 -20.72 33.53
N SER A 388 28.97 -19.90 33.31
CA SER A 388 28.41 -18.97 34.30
C SER A 388 27.42 -19.60 35.30
N GLN A 389 27.63 -20.86 35.72
CA GLN A 389 26.83 -21.48 36.79
C GLN A 389 26.85 -20.70 38.12
N ALA A 390 27.81 -19.79 38.31
CA ALA A 390 27.88 -18.86 39.45
C ALA A 390 26.98 -17.60 39.33
N ALA A 391 26.39 -17.30 38.16
CA ALA A 391 25.72 -16.00 37.88
C ALA A 391 24.21 -16.12 37.57
N LEU A 392 23.53 -17.13 38.15
CA LEU A 392 22.12 -17.44 37.88
C LEU A 392 21.11 -16.37 38.34
N GLY A 393 21.47 -15.52 39.31
CA GLY A 393 20.51 -14.59 39.94
C GLY A 393 19.97 -13.49 39.01
N THR A 394 20.82 -12.89 38.17
CA THR A 394 20.44 -11.76 37.31
C THR A 394 19.86 -12.20 35.97
N THR A 395 20.36 -13.30 35.40
CA THR A 395 19.96 -13.81 34.08
C THR A 395 18.54 -14.43 34.08
N VAL A 396 18.17 -15.14 35.15
CA VAL A 396 16.83 -15.75 35.28
C VAL A 396 15.73 -14.69 35.34
N TRP A 397 15.93 -13.58 36.05
CA TRP A 397 14.93 -12.51 36.15
C TRP A 397 14.64 -11.83 34.80
N HIS A 398 15.69 -11.61 34.00
CA HIS A 398 15.55 -11.09 32.63
C HIS A 398 14.78 -12.06 31.72
N ALA A 399 15.04 -13.37 31.79
CA ALA A 399 14.28 -14.36 31.02
C ALA A 399 12.80 -14.44 31.46
N LEU A 400 12.54 -14.40 32.77
CA LEU A 400 11.19 -14.52 33.34
C LEU A 400 10.29 -13.34 32.94
N LYS A 401 10.85 -12.13 32.86
CA LYS A 401 10.16 -10.89 32.44
C LYS A 401 9.48 -11.01 31.06
N PHE A 402 10.03 -11.81 30.15
CA PHE A 402 9.48 -12.01 28.80
C PHE A 402 8.69 -13.31 28.66
N LEU A 403 9.13 -14.40 29.30
CA LEU A 403 8.46 -15.70 29.23
C LEU A 403 7.06 -15.70 29.85
N VAL A 404 6.86 -15.00 30.98
CA VAL A 404 5.55 -15.00 31.66
C VAL A 404 4.47 -14.28 30.83
N PRO A 405 4.67 -13.03 30.33
CA PRO A 405 3.69 -12.40 29.43
C PRO A 405 3.43 -13.19 28.14
N ALA A 406 4.47 -13.77 27.53
CA ALA A 406 4.32 -14.58 26.32
C ALA A 406 3.48 -15.85 26.56
N LEU A 407 3.66 -16.50 27.72
CA LEU A 407 2.84 -17.64 28.15
C LEU A 407 1.38 -17.23 28.36
N VAL A 408 1.12 -16.09 29.02
CA VAL A 408 -0.26 -15.58 29.23
C VAL A 408 -0.95 -15.28 27.90
N VAL A 409 -0.28 -14.58 26.97
CA VAL A 409 -0.81 -14.30 25.63
C VAL A 409 -1.13 -15.61 24.88
N PHE A 410 -0.24 -16.61 24.96
CA PHE A 410 -0.47 -17.91 24.33
C PHE A 410 -1.63 -18.70 24.97
N LEU A 411 -1.79 -18.65 26.29
CA LEU A 411 -2.89 -19.30 27.01
C LEU A 411 -4.24 -18.66 26.67
N VAL A 412 -4.35 -17.33 26.69
CA VAL A 412 -5.55 -16.58 26.29
C VAL A 412 -5.91 -16.89 24.83
N PHE A 413 -4.93 -16.91 23.93
CA PHE A 413 -5.13 -17.29 22.54
C PHE A 413 -5.63 -18.73 22.38
N SER A 414 -5.04 -19.69 23.10
CA SER A 414 -5.41 -21.10 23.06
C SER A 414 -6.84 -21.33 23.57
N TRP A 415 -7.20 -20.68 24.67
CA TRP A 415 -8.57 -20.65 25.22
C TRP A 415 -9.57 -20.07 24.20
N TRP A 416 -9.26 -18.90 23.64
CA TRP A 416 -10.10 -18.24 22.64
C TRP A 416 -10.29 -19.11 21.38
N ARG A 417 -9.23 -19.77 20.90
CA ARG A 417 -9.27 -20.62 19.69
C ARG A 417 -10.06 -21.92 19.90
N ARG A 418 -10.17 -22.42 21.14
CA ARG A 418 -11.05 -23.55 21.50
C ARG A 418 -12.52 -23.11 21.54
N ASN A 419 -12.83 -22.05 22.30
CA ASN A 419 -14.20 -21.58 22.51
C ASN A 419 -14.80 -20.85 21.30
N ALA A 420 -13.92 -20.35 20.43
CA ALA A 420 -14.15 -19.78 19.09
C ALA A 420 -15.42 -20.20 18.38
N ARG A 421 -15.61 -21.52 18.24
CA ARG A 421 -16.61 -22.12 17.37
C ARG A 421 -18.02 -21.95 17.95
N VAL A 422 -18.16 -22.22 19.24
CA VAL A 422 -19.42 -22.13 19.97
C VAL A 422 -19.92 -20.68 19.98
N VAL A 423 -19.07 -19.74 20.41
CA VAL A 423 -19.42 -18.31 20.47
C VAL A 423 -19.81 -17.76 19.10
N LEU A 424 -19.09 -18.12 18.03
CA LEU A 424 -19.46 -17.67 16.67
C LEU A 424 -20.68 -18.38 16.08
N GLN A 425 -21.03 -19.58 16.53
CA GLN A 425 -22.27 -20.24 16.13
C GLN A 425 -23.46 -19.53 16.79
N GLU A 426 -23.38 -19.25 18.09
CA GLU A 426 -24.39 -18.54 18.86
C GLU A 426 -24.68 -17.11 18.33
N ILE A 427 -23.64 -16.36 17.94
CA ILE A 427 -23.83 -15.05 17.33
C ILE A 427 -24.48 -15.18 15.94
N GLN A 428 -24.14 -16.23 15.18
CA GLN A 428 -24.73 -16.45 13.86
C GLN A 428 -26.22 -16.82 13.94
N THR A 429 -26.61 -17.70 14.86
CA THR A 429 -28.02 -18.10 15.01
C THR A 429 -28.87 -16.91 15.41
N ARG A 430 -28.43 -16.10 16.38
CA ARG A 430 -29.13 -14.87 16.78
C ARG A 430 -29.31 -13.86 15.64
N LEU A 431 -28.28 -13.66 14.80
CA LEU A 431 -28.39 -12.78 13.62
C LEU A 431 -29.35 -13.36 12.56
N GLU A 432 -29.33 -14.68 12.34
CA GLU A 432 -30.24 -15.34 11.41
C GLU A 432 -31.69 -15.41 11.92
N GLU A 433 -31.89 -15.40 13.24
CA GLU A 433 -33.20 -15.28 13.90
C GLU A 433 -33.75 -13.86 13.83
N ALA A 434 -32.90 -12.84 14.01
CA ALA A 434 -33.27 -11.44 13.82
C ALA A 434 -33.68 -11.14 12.36
N ASP A 435 -32.90 -11.60 11.37
CA ASP A 435 -33.24 -11.46 9.94
C ASP A 435 -34.57 -12.17 9.61
N ARG A 436 -34.85 -13.33 10.22
CA ARG A 436 -36.12 -14.07 10.09
C ARG A 436 -37.30 -13.33 10.72
N ALA A 437 -37.12 -12.79 11.93
CA ALA A 437 -38.15 -12.01 12.63
C ALA A 437 -38.54 -10.75 11.85
N ALA A 438 -37.55 -10.08 11.24
CA ALA A 438 -37.74 -8.92 10.36
C ALA A 438 -38.21 -9.27 8.93
N ARG A 439 -38.43 -10.55 8.62
CA ARG A 439 -38.92 -11.06 7.31
C ARG A 439 -38.12 -10.59 6.10
N VAL A 440 -36.83 -10.30 6.26
CA VAL A 440 -36.01 -9.74 5.17
C VAL A 440 -35.65 -10.83 4.16
N THR A 441 -35.97 -10.61 2.88
CA THR A 441 -35.71 -11.57 1.79
C THR A 441 -34.23 -11.71 1.43
N ALA A 442 -33.39 -10.79 1.89
CA ALA A 442 -31.94 -10.80 1.70
C ALA A 442 -31.23 -10.70 3.06
N PRO A 443 -30.09 -11.38 3.28
CA PRO A 443 -29.37 -11.33 4.55
C PRO A 443 -28.93 -9.90 4.88
N SER A 444 -29.07 -9.49 6.13
CA SER A 444 -28.71 -8.15 6.60
C SER A 444 -27.23 -7.84 6.44
N LEU A 445 -26.87 -6.55 6.43
CA LEU A 445 -25.47 -6.12 6.37
C LEU A 445 -24.66 -6.69 7.55
N ALA A 446 -25.27 -6.79 8.74
CA ALA A 446 -24.66 -7.39 9.92
C ALA A 446 -24.34 -8.88 9.69
N LEU A 447 -25.29 -9.68 9.19
CA LEU A 447 -25.08 -11.09 8.90
C LEU A 447 -24.04 -11.31 7.78
N ARG A 448 -24.00 -10.45 6.75
CA ARG A 448 -22.96 -10.47 5.71
C ARG A 448 -21.58 -10.16 6.27
N ALA A 449 -21.44 -9.08 7.04
CA ALA A 449 -20.18 -8.68 7.68
C ALA A 449 -19.66 -9.76 8.65
N PHE A 450 -20.54 -10.35 9.45
CA PHE A 450 -20.19 -11.43 10.37
C PHE A 450 -19.68 -12.68 9.62
N ARG A 451 -20.37 -13.10 8.55
CA ARG A 451 -19.93 -14.23 7.71
C ARG A 451 -18.58 -13.96 7.04
N PHE A 452 -18.32 -12.73 6.60
CA PHE A 452 -17.03 -12.29 6.06
C PHE A 452 -15.91 -12.38 7.11
N VAL A 453 -16.09 -11.78 8.30
CA VAL A 453 -15.11 -11.85 9.40
C VAL A 453 -14.83 -13.31 9.83
N ARG A 454 -15.88 -14.14 9.93
CA ARG A 454 -15.76 -15.58 10.26
C ARG A 454 -14.90 -16.35 9.25
N ALA A 455 -14.93 -15.99 7.96
CA ALA A 455 -14.10 -16.63 6.92
C ALA A 455 -12.61 -16.27 7.04
N ILE A 456 -12.31 -15.04 7.47
CA ILE A 456 -10.95 -14.46 7.51
C ILE A 456 -10.27 -14.64 8.87
N ARG A 457 -11.04 -14.97 9.91
CA ARG A 457 -10.61 -15.11 11.32
C ARG A 457 -9.29 -15.86 11.53
N ARG A 458 -9.11 -17.06 10.94
CA ARG A 458 -7.94 -17.93 11.27
C ARG A 458 -6.56 -17.32 10.98
N PRO A 459 -6.27 -16.78 9.77
CA PRO A 459 -5.01 -16.07 9.53
C PRO A 459 -4.91 -14.76 10.33
N LEU A 460 -6.02 -14.04 10.53
CA LEU A 460 -6.03 -12.80 11.35
C LEU A 460 -5.62 -13.08 12.80
N GLU A 461 -6.18 -14.12 13.41
CA GLU A 461 -5.81 -14.62 14.74
C GLU A 461 -4.31 -14.96 14.84
N GLY A 462 -3.79 -15.69 13.85
CA GLY A 462 -2.37 -16.05 13.82
C GLY A 462 -1.47 -14.82 13.72
N LEU A 463 -1.86 -13.83 12.92
CA LEU A 463 -1.12 -12.59 12.73
C LEU A 463 -1.14 -11.74 14.02
N LEU A 464 -2.30 -11.59 14.66
CA LEU A 464 -2.43 -10.91 15.95
C LEU A 464 -1.60 -11.57 17.07
N LEU A 465 -1.63 -12.91 17.17
CA LEU A 465 -0.79 -13.65 18.12
C LEU A 465 0.70 -13.40 17.85
N PHE A 466 1.12 -13.53 16.59
CA PHE A 466 2.52 -13.39 16.22
C PHE A 466 3.02 -11.96 16.45
N SER A 467 2.25 -10.94 16.07
CA SER A 467 2.56 -9.54 16.35
C SER A 467 2.63 -9.25 17.85
N ALA A 468 1.74 -9.83 18.67
CA ALA A 468 1.81 -9.68 20.13
C ALA A 468 3.06 -10.33 20.75
N LEU A 469 3.47 -11.51 20.25
CA LEU A 469 4.71 -12.17 20.66
C LEU A 469 5.95 -11.38 20.22
N MET A 470 5.96 -10.83 19.01
CA MET A 470 7.03 -9.94 18.54
C MET A 470 7.09 -8.64 19.34
N TRP A 471 5.95 -8.06 19.71
CA TRP A 471 5.87 -6.85 20.55
C TRP A 471 6.42 -7.06 21.97
N LEU A 472 6.45 -8.29 22.47
CA LEU A 472 7.04 -8.63 23.76
C LEU A 472 8.58 -8.78 23.75
N LEU A 473 9.22 -8.93 22.58
CA LEU A 473 10.68 -9.08 22.47
C LEU A 473 11.42 -7.75 22.69
N PRO A 474 12.62 -7.74 23.32
CA PRO A 474 13.49 -6.55 23.40
C PRO A 474 13.85 -6.00 22.01
N SER A 475 14.08 -4.69 21.90
CA SER A 475 14.53 -4.05 20.66
C SER A 475 15.82 -4.68 20.12
N SER A 476 16.83 -4.85 20.98
CA SER A 476 18.10 -5.51 20.65
C SER A 476 17.94 -6.95 20.15
N THR A 477 16.87 -7.64 20.53
CA THR A 477 16.57 -9.00 20.04
C THR A 477 15.85 -8.97 18.68
N ARG A 478 15.07 -7.92 18.38
CA ARG A 478 14.40 -7.77 17.07
C ARG A 478 15.34 -7.39 15.95
N GLU A 479 16.43 -6.70 16.28
CA GLU A 479 17.48 -6.31 15.32
C GLU A 479 18.34 -7.51 14.86
N LEU A 480 18.29 -8.64 15.56
CA LEU A 480 18.96 -9.88 15.15
C LEU A 480 18.40 -10.41 13.83
N LEU A 481 19.30 -10.76 12.91
CA LEU A 481 18.97 -11.21 11.57
C LEU A 481 18.06 -12.46 11.58
N GLU A 482 18.27 -13.40 12.51
CA GLU A 482 17.43 -14.58 12.66
C GLU A 482 16.00 -14.25 13.09
N VAL A 483 15.84 -13.25 13.95
CA VAL A 483 14.53 -12.82 14.47
C VAL A 483 13.77 -12.05 13.37
N TRP A 484 14.45 -11.15 12.67
CA TRP A 484 13.91 -10.47 11.49
C TRP A 484 13.51 -11.45 10.37
N LEU A 485 14.31 -12.49 10.12
CA LEU A 485 13.98 -13.55 9.14
C LEU A 485 12.70 -14.29 9.53
N VAL A 486 12.59 -14.70 10.80
CA VAL A 486 11.38 -15.37 11.31
C VAL A 486 10.17 -14.44 11.25
N GLU A 487 10.33 -13.18 11.65
CA GLU A 487 9.28 -12.16 11.58
C GLU A 487 8.76 -11.98 10.15
N THR A 488 9.66 -11.81 9.19
CA THR A 488 9.34 -11.61 7.78
C THR A 488 8.64 -12.84 7.20
N ILE A 489 9.18 -14.05 7.42
CA ILE A 489 8.61 -15.31 6.90
C ILE A 489 7.22 -15.59 7.48
N VAL A 490 7.06 -15.49 8.81
CA VAL A 490 5.79 -15.81 9.47
C VAL A 490 4.72 -14.76 9.14
N THR A 491 5.06 -13.47 9.20
CA THR A 491 4.13 -12.38 8.89
C THR A 491 3.72 -12.42 7.42
N GLY A 492 4.66 -12.58 6.48
CA GLY A 492 4.35 -12.69 5.05
C GLY A 492 3.46 -13.89 4.73
N THR A 493 3.70 -15.04 5.37
CA THR A 493 2.87 -16.24 5.19
C THR A 493 1.45 -16.06 5.72
N LEU A 494 1.31 -15.45 6.90
CA LEU A 494 0.00 -15.20 7.52
C LEU A 494 -0.78 -14.10 6.76
N ALA A 495 -0.11 -13.04 6.33
CA ALA A 495 -0.69 -11.95 5.54
C ALA A 495 -1.14 -12.42 4.15
N GLY A 496 -0.34 -13.22 3.45
CA GLY A 496 -0.79 -13.82 2.18
C GLY A 496 -1.96 -14.78 2.36
N ALA A 497 -1.97 -15.57 3.44
CA ALA A 497 -3.13 -16.39 3.79
C ALA A 497 -4.37 -15.54 4.15
N LEU A 498 -4.20 -14.39 4.79
CA LEU A 498 -5.26 -13.42 5.06
C LEU A 498 -5.86 -12.92 3.74
N VAL A 499 -5.03 -12.38 2.84
CA VAL A 499 -5.43 -11.85 1.52
C VAL A 499 -6.17 -12.90 0.68
N VAL A 500 -5.66 -14.14 0.63
CA VAL A 500 -6.34 -15.24 -0.09
C VAL A 500 -7.74 -15.52 0.45
N ASN A 501 -7.93 -15.50 1.77
CA ASN A 501 -9.25 -15.72 2.37
C ASN A 501 -10.17 -14.49 2.25
N VAL A 502 -9.62 -13.26 2.27
CA VAL A 502 -10.36 -12.01 1.99
C VAL A 502 -10.94 -12.03 0.58
N ILE A 503 -10.10 -12.32 -0.42
CA ILE A 503 -10.50 -12.42 -1.83
C ILE A 503 -11.55 -13.52 -2.03
N ASN A 504 -11.35 -14.69 -1.40
CA ASN A 504 -12.33 -15.77 -1.50
C ASN A 504 -13.68 -15.39 -0.86
N ALA A 505 -13.68 -14.69 0.29
CA ALA A 505 -14.89 -14.26 0.97
C ALA A 505 -15.67 -13.18 0.18
N SER A 506 -14.96 -12.23 -0.46
CA SER A 506 -15.60 -11.18 -1.26
C SER A 506 -16.23 -11.71 -2.55
N PHE A 507 -15.70 -12.78 -3.16
CA PHE A 507 -16.31 -13.41 -4.35
C PHE A 507 -17.45 -14.40 -4.06
N VAL A 508 -17.66 -14.81 -2.80
CA VAL A 508 -18.76 -15.71 -2.39
C VAL A 508 -19.99 -14.91 -1.92
N ALA A 509 -19.80 -13.72 -1.35
CA ALA A 509 -20.88 -12.90 -0.80
C ALA A 509 -21.94 -12.39 -1.83
N PRO A 510 -21.59 -11.99 -3.08
CA PRO A 510 -22.57 -11.50 -4.05
C PRO A 510 -23.27 -12.63 -4.82
N ALA A 511 -22.56 -13.75 -5.06
CA ALA A 511 -22.98 -14.82 -5.97
C ALA A 511 -24.16 -15.69 -5.47
N LYS A 512 -24.73 -15.36 -4.30
CA LYS A 512 -25.96 -15.97 -3.76
C LYS A 512 -27.13 -14.99 -3.65
N LEU A 513 -26.99 -13.77 -4.18
CA LEU A 513 -28.00 -12.71 -4.08
C LEU A 513 -28.84 -12.53 -5.36
N GLY A 514 -28.48 -13.21 -6.44
CA GLY A 514 -29.22 -13.26 -7.70
C GLY A 514 -29.05 -14.63 -8.34
N ASP A 515 -30.13 -15.10 -8.96
CA ASP A 515 -30.30 -16.37 -9.67
C ASP A 515 -30.21 -17.66 -8.84
N SER A 516 -31.34 -18.36 -8.80
CA SER A 516 -31.48 -19.75 -8.41
C SER A 516 -30.86 -20.69 -9.45
N ILE A 517 -29.53 -20.70 -9.55
CA ILE A 517 -28.81 -21.72 -10.32
C ILE A 517 -28.96 -23.07 -9.59
N PRO A 518 -29.44 -24.14 -10.25
CA PRO A 518 -29.63 -25.44 -9.62
C PRO A 518 -28.34 -25.98 -9.01
N ALA A 519 -28.44 -26.61 -7.83
CA ALA A 519 -27.31 -27.04 -7.00
C ALA A 519 -26.45 -28.21 -7.57
N GLY A 520 -26.52 -28.50 -8.87
CA GLY A 520 -25.84 -29.61 -9.54
C GLY A 520 -24.64 -29.24 -10.43
N ALA A 521 -24.33 -27.96 -10.62
CA ALA A 521 -23.33 -27.53 -11.61
C ALA A 521 -21.90 -27.31 -11.03
N ILE A 522 -21.15 -28.43 -10.90
CA ILE A 522 -19.67 -28.55 -10.83
C ILE A 522 -18.90 -27.48 -10.02
N GLU A 523 -18.49 -27.85 -8.81
CA GLU A 523 -17.67 -27.13 -7.81
C GLU A 523 -16.68 -26.03 -8.33
N PRO A 524 -17.12 -24.77 -8.52
CA PRO A 524 -16.20 -23.69 -8.90
C PRO A 524 -15.38 -23.21 -7.70
N ASP A 525 -15.92 -23.34 -6.49
CA ASP A 525 -15.43 -22.76 -5.25
C ASP A 525 -14.15 -23.44 -4.77
N ALA A 526 -14.11 -24.79 -4.85
CA ALA A 526 -12.93 -25.57 -4.52
C ALA A 526 -11.77 -25.26 -5.47
N LEU A 527 -12.05 -25.14 -6.78
CA LEU A 527 -11.04 -24.80 -7.79
C LEU A 527 -10.51 -23.37 -7.61
N ARG A 528 -11.42 -22.38 -7.43
CA ARG A 528 -11.07 -20.98 -7.11
C ARG A 528 -10.15 -20.91 -5.89
N LEU A 529 -10.53 -21.54 -4.79
CA LEU A 529 -9.75 -21.52 -3.55
C LEU A 529 -8.42 -22.26 -3.69
N ARG A 530 -8.35 -23.35 -4.47
CA ARG A 530 -7.10 -24.06 -4.79
C ARG A 530 -6.14 -23.17 -5.59
N SER A 531 -6.62 -22.49 -6.63
CA SER A 531 -5.84 -21.54 -7.43
C SER A 531 -5.39 -20.33 -6.64
N LEU A 532 -6.27 -19.70 -5.86
CA LEU A 532 -5.92 -18.57 -4.99
C LEU A 532 -4.86 -18.97 -3.96
N ARG A 533 -4.95 -20.17 -3.37
CA ARG A 533 -3.91 -20.69 -2.46
C ARG A 533 -2.58 -20.96 -3.15
N LEU A 534 -2.58 -21.42 -4.40
CA LEU A 534 -1.34 -21.60 -5.18
C LEU A 534 -0.71 -20.23 -5.45
N ILE A 535 -1.45 -19.31 -6.08
CA ILE A 535 -0.98 -17.96 -6.41
C ILE A 535 -0.51 -17.24 -5.15
N GLY A 536 -1.29 -17.25 -4.07
CA GLY A 536 -0.92 -16.61 -2.80
C GLY A 536 0.35 -17.19 -2.19
N ARG A 537 0.54 -18.53 -2.19
CA ARG A 537 1.79 -19.15 -1.70
C ARG A 537 2.98 -18.80 -2.58
N VAL A 538 2.80 -18.75 -3.89
CA VAL A 538 3.84 -18.40 -4.87
C VAL A 538 4.25 -16.95 -4.71
N VAL A 539 3.29 -16.02 -4.70
CA VAL A 539 3.55 -14.58 -4.53
C VAL A 539 4.20 -14.31 -3.17
N VAL A 540 3.72 -14.96 -2.09
CA VAL A 540 4.41 -14.90 -0.79
C VAL A 540 5.83 -15.45 -0.88
N ALA A 541 6.05 -16.61 -1.52
CA ALA A 541 7.39 -17.18 -1.64
C ALA A 541 8.34 -16.27 -2.45
N PHE A 542 7.85 -15.63 -3.51
CA PHE A 542 8.61 -14.66 -4.30
C PHE A 542 8.89 -13.38 -3.51
N VAL A 543 7.90 -12.81 -2.81
CA VAL A 543 8.10 -11.63 -1.95
C VAL A 543 9.06 -11.95 -0.80
N LEU A 544 8.95 -13.13 -0.19
CA LEU A 544 9.85 -13.57 0.88
C LEU A 544 11.26 -13.81 0.37
N ILE A 545 11.46 -14.54 -0.72
CA ILE A 545 12.82 -14.80 -1.23
C ILE A 545 13.49 -13.50 -1.70
N LEU A 546 12.73 -12.57 -2.31
CA LEU A 546 13.23 -11.24 -2.68
C LEU A 546 13.54 -10.38 -1.45
N ALA A 547 12.68 -10.34 -0.43
CA ALA A 547 12.95 -9.60 0.80
C ALA A 547 14.16 -10.15 1.56
N ILE A 548 14.30 -11.48 1.61
CA ILE A 548 15.44 -12.17 2.22
C ILE A 548 16.73 -11.88 1.44
N SER A 549 16.72 -12.00 0.11
CA SER A 549 17.87 -11.64 -0.73
C SER A 549 18.25 -10.16 -0.58
N ALA A 550 17.27 -9.25 -0.60
CA ALA A 550 17.47 -7.81 -0.41
C ALA A 550 17.91 -7.41 1.02
N ARG A 551 17.88 -8.32 1.99
CA ARG A 551 18.44 -8.07 3.34
C ARG A 551 19.79 -8.76 3.55
N LEU A 552 20.00 -9.92 2.94
CA LEU A 552 21.23 -10.72 3.03
C LEU A 552 22.34 -10.19 2.13
N VAL A 553 22.02 -9.96 0.86
CA VAL A 553 22.96 -9.52 -0.19
C VAL A 553 22.76 -8.05 -0.56
N ASP A 554 21.61 -7.49 -0.18
CA ASP A 554 21.06 -6.24 -0.71
C ASP A 554 20.75 -6.35 -2.21
N LYS A 555 20.50 -5.23 -2.90
CA LYS A 555 20.15 -5.18 -4.33
C LYS A 555 21.35 -5.42 -5.27
N GLY A 556 22.19 -6.41 -4.97
CA GLY A 556 23.31 -6.85 -5.79
C GLY A 556 22.95 -7.82 -6.92
N ALA A 557 23.96 -8.52 -7.45
CA ALA A 557 23.81 -9.44 -8.59
C ALA A 557 22.92 -10.64 -8.25
N ILE A 558 23.06 -11.21 -7.05
CA ILE A 558 22.21 -12.34 -6.62
C ILE A 558 20.72 -11.92 -6.57
N TYR A 559 20.43 -10.66 -6.24
CA TYR A 559 19.05 -10.16 -6.19
C TYR A 559 18.42 -10.02 -7.59
N SER A 560 19.15 -9.50 -8.59
CA SER A 560 18.64 -9.41 -9.97
C SER A 560 18.40 -10.79 -10.58
N TRP A 561 19.26 -11.76 -10.28
CA TRP A 561 19.09 -13.15 -10.71
C TRP A 561 17.88 -13.81 -10.07
N VAL A 562 17.70 -13.69 -8.75
CA VAL A 562 16.52 -14.22 -8.04
C VAL A 562 15.22 -13.60 -8.57
N LEU A 563 15.21 -12.29 -8.86
CA LEU A 563 14.06 -11.61 -9.48
C LEU A 563 13.74 -12.17 -10.87
N SER A 564 14.77 -12.38 -11.69
CA SER A 564 14.63 -12.95 -13.04
C SER A 564 14.13 -14.41 -12.99
N THR A 565 14.63 -15.21 -12.04
CA THR A 565 14.16 -16.57 -11.77
C THR A 565 12.71 -16.59 -11.29
N CYS A 566 12.26 -15.62 -10.48
CA CYS A 566 10.85 -15.51 -10.08
C CYS A 566 9.92 -15.28 -11.29
N TRP A 567 10.35 -14.45 -12.26
CA TRP A 567 9.61 -14.26 -13.52
C TRP A 567 9.58 -15.52 -14.37
N LEU A 568 10.70 -16.21 -14.55
CA LEU A 568 10.73 -17.50 -15.27
C LEU A 568 9.86 -18.56 -14.58
N ALA A 569 9.87 -18.62 -13.25
CA ALA A 569 9.04 -19.53 -12.46
C ALA A 569 7.53 -19.22 -12.56
N ALA A 570 7.12 -18.02 -12.98
CA ALA A 570 5.70 -17.73 -13.24
C ALA A 570 5.14 -18.55 -14.42
N ILE A 571 5.97 -18.94 -15.40
CA ILE A 571 5.56 -19.71 -16.59
C ILE A 571 4.99 -21.09 -16.23
N PRO A 572 5.72 -22.00 -15.52
CA PRO A 572 5.16 -23.30 -15.14
C PRO A 572 3.95 -23.17 -14.20
N ILE A 573 3.88 -22.10 -13.41
CA ILE A 573 2.75 -21.85 -12.50
C ILE A 573 1.50 -21.43 -13.29
N ALA A 574 1.64 -20.61 -14.33
CA ALA A 574 0.58 -20.31 -15.28
C ALA A 574 0.11 -21.58 -16.01
N LEU A 575 1.03 -22.44 -16.46
CA LEU A 575 0.68 -23.72 -17.11
C LEU A 575 -0.10 -24.66 -16.16
N VAL A 576 0.26 -24.72 -14.87
CA VAL A 576 -0.50 -25.47 -13.85
C VAL A 576 -1.90 -24.89 -13.65
N LEU A 577 -2.04 -23.56 -13.60
CA LEU A 577 -3.34 -22.90 -13.48
C LEU A 577 -4.22 -23.16 -14.71
N VAL A 578 -3.69 -23.04 -15.93
CA VAL A 578 -4.40 -23.36 -17.18
C VAL A 578 -4.81 -24.84 -17.18
N ARG A 579 -3.94 -25.77 -16.74
CA ARG A 579 -4.28 -27.18 -16.60
C ARG A 579 -5.44 -27.43 -15.63
N TRP A 580 -5.50 -26.71 -14.51
CA TRP A 580 -6.59 -26.83 -13.54
C TRP A 580 -7.92 -26.24 -14.05
N TRP A 581 -7.87 -25.11 -14.76
CA TRP A 581 -9.06 -24.40 -15.23
C TRP A 581 -9.60 -24.86 -16.58
N ARG A 582 -8.78 -25.49 -17.43
CA ARG A 582 -9.16 -25.95 -18.77
C ARG A 582 -10.49 -26.74 -18.81
N PRO A 583 -10.76 -27.73 -17.93
CA PRO A 583 -12.04 -28.46 -17.95
C PRO A 583 -13.25 -27.54 -17.66
N THR A 584 -13.13 -26.65 -16.68
CA THR A 584 -14.19 -25.71 -16.26
C THR A 584 -14.43 -24.62 -17.31
N VAL A 585 -13.38 -24.17 -17.98
CA VAL A 585 -13.44 -23.16 -19.04
C VAL A 585 -14.07 -23.73 -20.31
N LEU A 586 -13.67 -24.93 -20.73
CA LEU A 586 -14.23 -25.60 -21.91
C LEU A 586 -15.70 -25.95 -21.71
N SER A 587 -16.07 -26.56 -20.57
CA SER A 587 -17.48 -26.88 -20.26
C SER A 587 -18.37 -25.64 -20.21
N ARG A 588 -17.89 -24.48 -19.72
CA ARG A 588 -18.65 -23.23 -19.77
C ARG A 588 -18.87 -22.68 -21.18
N ILE A 589 -17.97 -22.95 -22.13
CA ILE A 589 -18.17 -22.58 -23.55
C ILE A 589 -19.04 -23.61 -24.27
N GLU A 590 -18.98 -24.89 -23.89
CA GLU A 590 -19.89 -25.92 -24.40
C GLU A 590 -21.35 -25.61 -24.06
N LEU A 591 -21.60 -25.17 -22.82
CA LEU A 591 -22.91 -24.72 -22.30
C LEU A 591 -23.42 -23.40 -22.92
N ALA A 592 -22.62 -22.66 -23.70
CA ALA A 592 -23.09 -21.46 -24.37
C ALA A 592 -24.03 -21.82 -25.54
N ARG A 593 -25.30 -21.36 -25.50
CA ARG A 593 -26.33 -21.65 -26.52
C ARG A 593 -25.90 -21.27 -27.93
N LYS A 594 -25.40 -20.05 -28.13
CA LYS A 594 -24.79 -19.59 -29.39
C LYS A 594 -23.27 -19.49 -29.24
N LYS A 595 -22.54 -20.00 -30.24
CA LYS A 595 -21.08 -20.12 -30.22
C LYS A 595 -20.48 -19.18 -31.26
N SER A 596 -19.66 -18.22 -30.82
CA SER A 596 -18.95 -17.32 -31.73
C SER A 596 -17.88 -18.08 -32.54
N PRO A 597 -17.37 -17.54 -33.67
CA PRO A 597 -16.29 -18.20 -34.43
C PRO A 597 -15.06 -18.53 -33.59
N LEU A 598 -14.70 -17.65 -32.65
CA LEU A 598 -13.63 -17.86 -31.68
C LEU A 598 -13.93 -19.02 -30.71
N GLN A 599 -15.18 -19.14 -30.25
CA GLN A 599 -15.60 -20.26 -29.38
C GLN A 599 -15.64 -21.58 -30.15
N LEU A 600 -16.05 -21.59 -31.42
CA LEU A 600 -15.98 -22.76 -32.29
C LEU A 600 -14.52 -23.21 -32.50
N TRP A 601 -13.61 -22.26 -32.76
CA TRP A 601 -12.17 -22.55 -32.87
C TRP A 601 -11.58 -23.14 -31.57
N VAL A 602 -11.95 -22.59 -30.40
CA VAL A 602 -11.58 -23.16 -29.09
C VAL A 602 -12.09 -24.60 -28.94
N LEU A 603 -13.33 -24.86 -29.33
CA LEU A 603 -13.96 -26.18 -29.21
C LEU A 603 -13.48 -27.20 -30.25
N ALA A 604 -12.82 -26.76 -31.33
CA ALA A 604 -12.08 -27.64 -32.25
C ALA A 604 -10.73 -28.08 -31.64
N HIS A 605 -10.04 -27.19 -30.91
CA HIS A 605 -8.72 -27.44 -30.33
C HIS A 605 -8.77 -27.99 -28.88
N ARG A 606 -9.70 -28.89 -28.57
CA ARG A 606 -9.88 -29.43 -27.20
C ARG A 606 -8.76 -30.35 -26.73
N THR A 607 -7.97 -30.94 -27.63
CA THR A 607 -6.91 -31.93 -27.34
C THR A 607 -5.52 -31.44 -27.81
N GLY A 608 -4.46 -32.19 -27.46
CA GLY A 608 -3.08 -31.83 -27.80
C GLY A 608 -2.54 -30.57 -27.09
N TRP A 609 -1.40 -30.05 -27.55
CA TRP A 609 -0.74 -28.89 -26.94
C TRP A 609 -1.51 -27.57 -27.19
N MET A 610 -2.15 -27.42 -28.35
CA MET A 610 -3.02 -26.28 -28.68
C MET A 610 -4.16 -26.07 -27.67
N SER A 611 -4.58 -27.13 -26.96
CA SER A 611 -5.63 -27.02 -25.94
C SER A 611 -5.29 -26.11 -24.75
N PHE A 612 -4.00 -25.85 -24.48
CA PHE A 612 -3.59 -24.86 -23.48
C PHE A 612 -3.82 -23.42 -23.99
N LEU A 613 -3.51 -23.17 -25.26
CA LEU A 613 -3.72 -21.86 -25.89
C LEU A 613 -5.23 -21.60 -26.07
N ALA A 614 -5.98 -22.59 -26.55
CA ALA A 614 -7.43 -22.55 -26.62
C ALA A 614 -8.08 -22.30 -25.24
N ALA A 615 -7.63 -22.98 -24.18
CA ALA A 615 -8.12 -22.74 -22.82
C ALA A 615 -7.78 -21.34 -22.29
N THR A 616 -6.63 -20.76 -22.69
CA THR A 616 -6.24 -19.40 -22.30
C THR A 616 -7.10 -18.36 -23.00
N VAL A 617 -7.25 -18.46 -24.33
CA VAL A 617 -8.13 -17.60 -25.15
C VAL A 617 -9.58 -17.66 -24.65
N ALA A 618 -10.07 -18.86 -24.34
CA ALA A 618 -11.37 -19.11 -23.75
C ALA A 618 -11.55 -18.44 -22.37
N ALA A 619 -10.57 -18.57 -21.48
CA ALA A 619 -10.59 -17.94 -20.17
C ALA A 619 -10.61 -16.41 -20.27
N THR A 620 -9.80 -15.84 -21.17
CA THR A 620 -9.78 -14.40 -21.45
C THR A 620 -11.14 -13.91 -21.98
N HIS A 621 -11.75 -14.61 -22.94
CA HIS A 621 -13.09 -14.28 -23.43
C HIS A 621 -14.15 -14.34 -22.32
N LEU A 622 -14.14 -15.38 -21.49
CA LEU A 622 -15.06 -15.50 -20.35
C LEU A 622 -14.83 -14.39 -19.31
N PHE A 623 -13.58 -13.97 -19.08
CA PHE A 623 -13.25 -12.87 -18.18
C PHE A 623 -13.79 -11.54 -18.70
N PHE A 624 -13.56 -11.20 -19.97
CA PHE A 624 -14.09 -9.97 -20.56
C PHE A 624 -15.62 -9.92 -20.58
N THR A 625 -16.29 -11.03 -20.95
CA THR A 625 -17.76 -11.08 -20.97
C THR A 625 -18.39 -11.02 -19.57
N ALA A 626 -17.77 -11.66 -18.56
CA ALA A 626 -18.19 -11.51 -17.16
C ALA A 626 -17.92 -10.09 -16.62
N GLY A 627 -16.76 -9.50 -16.96
CA GLY A 627 -16.40 -8.13 -16.63
C GLY A 627 -17.39 -7.11 -17.19
N TYR A 628 -17.72 -7.22 -18.48
CA TYR A 628 -18.72 -6.38 -19.15
C TYR A 628 -20.09 -6.44 -18.46
N ARG A 629 -20.59 -7.66 -18.15
CA ARG A 629 -21.85 -7.83 -17.41
C ARG A 629 -21.81 -7.18 -16.03
N THR A 630 -20.69 -7.35 -15.30
CA THR A 630 -20.51 -6.76 -13.96
C THR A 630 -20.51 -5.24 -14.03
N VAL A 631 -19.72 -4.65 -14.93
CA VAL A 631 -19.68 -3.20 -15.17
C VAL A 631 -21.05 -2.67 -15.60
N ARG A 632 -21.75 -3.34 -16.51
CA ARG A 632 -23.12 -2.96 -16.92
C ARG A 632 -24.07 -2.97 -15.72
N SER A 633 -24.06 -4.01 -14.89
CA SER A 633 -24.93 -4.12 -13.71
C SER A 633 -24.67 -3.02 -12.67
N TRP A 634 -23.40 -2.67 -12.47
CA TRP A 634 -22.99 -1.57 -11.58
C TRP A 634 -23.43 -0.21 -12.13
N LEU A 635 -23.23 0.04 -13.43
CA LEU A 635 -23.69 1.26 -14.09
C LEU A 635 -25.22 1.41 -14.03
N THR A 636 -25.99 0.34 -14.26
CA THR A 636 -27.46 0.40 -14.21
C THR A 636 -28.03 0.70 -12.82
N GLY A 637 -27.25 0.52 -11.74
CA GLY A 637 -27.65 0.90 -10.38
C GLY A 637 -27.57 2.40 -10.09
N ILE A 638 -27.02 3.22 -10.99
CA ILE A 638 -26.82 4.66 -10.81
C ILE A 638 -27.91 5.44 -11.55
N ASP A 639 -28.68 6.28 -10.83
CA ASP A 639 -29.80 7.04 -11.40
C ASP A 639 -29.42 7.95 -12.57
N LEU A 640 -28.20 8.52 -12.55
CA LEU A 640 -27.66 9.30 -13.66
C LEU A 640 -27.46 8.45 -14.93
N ALA A 641 -27.03 7.20 -14.78
CA ALA A 641 -26.89 6.28 -15.92
C ALA A 641 -28.26 5.80 -16.42
N ARG A 642 -29.25 5.62 -15.53
CA ARG A 642 -30.65 5.38 -15.94
C ARG A 642 -31.20 6.54 -16.77
N ARG A 643 -31.04 7.79 -16.32
CA ARG A 643 -31.45 8.98 -17.11
C ARG A 643 -30.68 9.13 -18.42
N GLY A 644 -29.37 8.85 -18.43
CA GLY A 644 -28.56 8.83 -19.65
C GLY A 644 -29.05 7.80 -20.67
N ALA A 645 -29.38 6.59 -20.22
CA ALA A 645 -29.98 5.56 -21.06
C ALA A 645 -31.38 5.97 -21.56
N ALA A 646 -32.21 6.60 -20.71
CA ALA A 646 -33.52 7.13 -21.11
C ALA A 646 -33.42 8.20 -22.21
N TYR A 647 -32.42 9.09 -22.10
CA TYR A 647 -32.14 10.12 -23.11
C TYR A 647 -31.68 9.52 -24.44
N LEU A 648 -30.73 8.57 -24.41
CA LEU A 648 -30.27 7.88 -25.63
C LEU A 648 -31.41 7.09 -26.29
N PHE A 649 -32.25 6.43 -25.49
CA PHE A 649 -33.43 5.71 -25.98
C PHE A 649 -34.46 6.66 -26.60
N ARG A 650 -34.76 7.80 -25.95
CA ARG A 650 -35.63 8.86 -26.50
C ARG A 650 -35.10 9.35 -27.84
N ARG A 651 -33.81 9.69 -27.93
CA ARG A 651 -33.17 10.16 -29.16
C ARG A 651 -33.24 9.14 -30.31
N GLU A 652 -33.18 7.84 -29.99
CA GLU A 652 -33.34 6.77 -30.97
C GLU A 652 -34.78 6.64 -31.47
N LEU A 653 -35.79 6.81 -30.60
CA LEU A 653 -37.20 6.83 -31.00
C LEU A 653 -37.55 8.11 -31.80
N ASP A 654 -37.09 9.29 -31.35
CA ASP A 654 -37.29 10.58 -32.02
C ASP A 654 -36.72 10.57 -33.47
N ARG A 655 -35.67 9.79 -33.71
CA ARG A 655 -35.10 9.57 -35.05
C ARG A 655 -36.06 8.76 -35.92
N ARG A 656 -36.59 7.65 -35.40
CA ARG A 656 -37.53 6.76 -36.12
C ARG A 656 -38.87 7.41 -36.40
N GLN A 657 -39.37 8.24 -35.48
CA GLN A 657 -40.63 8.97 -35.69
C GLN A 657 -40.55 9.95 -36.88
N LYS A 658 -39.35 10.40 -37.25
CA LYS A 658 -39.12 11.23 -38.47
C LYS A 658 -38.97 10.39 -39.74
N GLU A 659 -38.67 9.09 -39.62
CA GLU A 659 -38.42 8.17 -40.73
C GLU A 659 -39.67 7.34 -41.09
N ARG A 660 -40.61 7.12 -40.14
CA ARG A 660 -41.90 6.46 -40.36
C ARG A 660 -43.05 7.45 -40.51
N ALA A 661 -43.94 7.20 -41.46
CA ALA A 661 -45.29 7.79 -41.45
C ALA A 661 -46.07 7.33 -40.19
N PRO A 662 -46.98 8.16 -39.64
CA PRO A 662 -47.79 7.76 -38.49
C PRO A 662 -48.64 6.53 -38.83
N ALA A 663 -48.60 5.52 -37.95
CA ALA A 663 -49.43 4.33 -38.10
C ALA A 663 -50.93 4.66 -37.92
N ASP A 664 -51.76 4.04 -38.77
CA ASP A 664 -53.24 4.10 -38.79
C ASP A 664 -53.89 3.34 -37.60
N ASP A 665 -53.28 3.40 -36.42
CA ASP A 665 -53.76 2.73 -35.21
C ASP A 665 -55.01 3.45 -34.68
N LEU A 666 -56.07 2.69 -34.42
CA LEU A 666 -57.29 3.20 -33.80
C LEU A 666 -57.04 3.59 -32.32
N PRO A 667 -57.76 4.60 -31.79
CA PRO A 667 -57.73 4.90 -30.36
C PRO A 667 -58.32 3.73 -29.55
N LEU A 668 -57.88 3.60 -28.30
CA LEU A 668 -58.46 2.63 -27.35
C LEU A 668 -59.98 2.86 -27.18
N PRO A 669 -60.77 1.79 -27.03
CA PRO A 669 -62.17 1.90 -26.62
C PRO A 669 -62.30 2.75 -25.36
N GLU A 670 -63.27 3.66 -25.36
CA GLU A 670 -63.36 4.73 -24.37
C GLU A 670 -63.54 4.22 -22.93
N GLU A 671 -64.09 3.02 -22.74
CA GLU A 671 -64.16 2.35 -21.43
C GLU A 671 -62.78 1.90 -20.92
N VAL A 672 -61.96 1.29 -21.78
CA VAL A 672 -60.59 0.85 -21.50
C VAL A 672 -59.69 2.06 -21.25
N HIS A 673 -59.81 3.09 -22.09
CA HIS A 673 -59.10 4.36 -21.95
C HIS A 673 -59.45 5.08 -20.63
N ARG A 674 -60.73 5.08 -20.22
CA ARG A 674 -61.15 5.54 -18.88
C ARG A 674 -60.71 4.60 -17.75
N GLY A 675 -60.52 3.31 -17.99
CA GLY A 675 -60.02 2.33 -17.01
C GLY A 675 -58.56 2.56 -16.60
N LEU A 676 -57.73 2.96 -17.56
CA LEU A 676 -56.31 3.32 -17.36
C LEU A 676 -56.10 4.71 -16.73
N GLY A 677 -57.17 5.49 -16.50
CA GLY A 677 -57.07 6.86 -16.02
C GLY A 677 -56.56 6.98 -14.56
N PRO A 678 -55.78 8.04 -14.23
CA PRO A 678 -55.16 8.21 -12.91
C PRO A 678 -56.15 8.44 -11.76
N ALA A 679 -57.39 8.86 -12.06
CA ALA A 679 -58.45 9.08 -11.09
C ALA A 679 -59.24 7.79 -10.74
N ARG A 680 -58.96 6.65 -11.38
CA ARG A 680 -59.65 5.38 -11.08
C ARG A 680 -59.11 4.77 -9.78
N PRO A 681 -59.98 4.17 -8.93
CA PRO A 681 -59.56 3.50 -7.70
C PRO A 681 -58.52 2.41 -7.96
N VAL A 682 -57.72 2.09 -6.93
CA VAL A 682 -56.64 1.12 -7.02
C VAL A 682 -57.23 -0.29 -6.89
N PHE A 683 -57.13 -1.08 -7.95
CA PHE A 683 -57.60 -2.47 -7.96
C PHE A 683 -56.63 -3.44 -7.26
N ARG A 684 -55.32 -3.19 -7.39
CA ARG A 684 -54.24 -3.95 -6.75
C ARG A 684 -53.21 -2.99 -6.16
N TRP A 685 -52.88 -3.15 -4.88
CA TRP A 685 -51.85 -2.37 -4.21
C TRP A 685 -50.46 -2.80 -4.71
N VAL A 686 -49.67 -1.84 -5.19
CA VAL A 686 -48.22 -2.00 -5.45
C VAL A 686 -47.49 -1.51 -4.22
N SER A 687 -46.52 -2.29 -3.71
CA SER A 687 -45.83 -1.95 -2.47
C SER A 687 -44.89 -0.76 -2.64
N THR A 688 -44.94 0.18 -1.70
CA THR A 688 -44.20 1.45 -1.77
C THR A 688 -43.35 1.67 -0.50
N PRO A 689 -42.30 2.51 -0.53
CA PRO A 689 -41.57 2.91 0.69
C PRO A 689 -42.47 3.54 1.77
N VAL A 690 -43.60 4.11 1.35
CA VAL A 690 -44.60 4.72 2.24
C VAL A 690 -45.38 3.65 3.04
N ASP A 691 -45.37 2.38 2.63
CA ASP A 691 -46.10 1.30 3.29
C ASP A 691 -45.76 1.18 4.79
N GLU A 692 -44.48 1.37 5.18
CA GLU A 692 -44.05 1.36 6.60
C GLU A 692 -44.70 2.48 7.41
N ALA A 693 -44.80 3.69 6.83
CA ALA A 693 -45.47 4.82 7.46
C ALA A 693 -47.00 4.60 7.53
N LEU A 694 -47.61 3.96 6.51
CA LEU A 694 -49.03 3.61 6.54
C LEU A 694 -49.34 2.54 7.59
N ASP A 695 -48.47 1.54 7.74
CA ASP A 695 -48.64 0.49 8.75
C ASP A 695 -48.44 1.05 10.16
N ALA A 696 -47.49 1.96 10.38
CA ALA A 696 -47.36 2.70 11.64
C ALA A 696 -48.61 3.56 11.96
N LEU A 697 -49.24 4.18 10.95
CA LEU A 697 -50.52 4.88 11.15
C LEU A 697 -51.66 3.90 11.45
N CYS A 698 -51.71 2.75 10.78
CA CYS A 698 -52.73 1.73 11.05
C CYS A 698 -52.63 1.19 12.48
N GLU A 699 -51.42 0.93 13.00
CA GLU A 699 -51.25 0.50 14.39
C GLU A 699 -51.70 1.59 15.38
N ARG A 700 -51.38 2.87 15.14
CA ARG A 700 -51.85 3.97 16.00
C ARG A 700 -53.37 4.00 16.13
N VAL A 701 -54.11 3.76 15.05
CA VAL A 701 -55.59 3.65 15.09
C VAL A 701 -56.02 2.46 15.94
N ARG A 702 -55.43 1.27 15.73
CA ARG A 702 -55.78 0.04 16.48
C ARG A 702 -55.45 0.13 17.97
N GLU A 703 -54.38 0.85 18.33
CA GLU A 703 -53.98 1.15 19.70
C GLU A 703 -54.83 2.26 20.36
N GLY A 704 -55.62 3.02 19.59
CA GLY A 704 -56.35 4.18 20.10
C GLY A 704 -55.45 5.37 20.47
N ARG A 705 -54.31 5.51 19.78
CA ARG A 705 -53.35 6.62 19.95
C ARG A 705 -53.66 7.74 18.97
N GLY A 706 -54.26 8.81 19.48
CA GLY A 706 -54.62 9.97 18.67
C GLY A 706 -53.43 10.80 18.15
N GLY A 707 -53.76 11.91 17.51
CA GLY A 707 -52.82 12.93 17.01
C GLY A 707 -53.25 13.51 15.66
N VAL A 708 -52.56 14.54 15.18
CA VAL A 708 -52.86 15.19 13.89
C VAL A 708 -51.68 15.02 12.92
N ILE A 709 -51.89 14.32 11.82
CA ILE A 709 -50.86 13.92 10.84
C ILE A 709 -51.15 14.51 9.47
N ALA A 710 -50.13 15.06 8.80
CA ALA A 710 -50.22 15.48 7.40
C ALA A 710 -49.70 14.37 6.46
N VAL A 711 -50.41 14.08 5.37
CA VAL A 711 -49.92 13.26 4.26
C VAL A 711 -49.71 14.16 3.05
N VAL A 712 -48.46 14.33 2.62
CA VAL A 712 -48.06 15.34 1.63
C VAL A 712 -47.51 14.68 0.38
N GLY A 713 -47.88 15.18 -0.79
CA GLY A 713 -47.26 14.80 -2.06
C GLY A 713 -47.91 15.50 -3.24
N GLU A 714 -47.31 15.43 -4.42
CA GLU A 714 -47.87 16.02 -5.65
C GLU A 714 -49.25 15.43 -6.02
N ARG A 715 -49.98 16.13 -6.89
CA ARG A 715 -51.13 15.60 -7.61
C ARG A 715 -50.74 14.29 -8.31
N GLY A 716 -51.51 13.24 -8.10
CA GLY A 716 -51.23 11.91 -8.67
C GLY A 716 -50.16 11.09 -7.96
N ALA A 717 -49.57 11.56 -6.84
CA ALA A 717 -48.57 10.79 -6.08
C ALA A 717 -49.13 9.54 -5.36
N GLY A 718 -50.45 9.47 -5.12
CA GLY A 718 -51.11 8.34 -4.46
C GLY A 718 -51.77 8.65 -3.10
N LYS A 719 -51.85 9.92 -2.69
CA LYS A 719 -52.47 10.37 -1.41
C LYS A 719 -53.81 9.70 -1.09
N SER A 720 -54.76 9.81 -2.01
CA SER A 720 -56.11 9.22 -1.88
C SER A 720 -56.09 7.70 -1.78
N ALA A 721 -55.15 7.04 -2.46
CA ALA A 721 -54.98 5.60 -2.37
C ALA A 721 -54.40 5.19 -1.01
N ALA A 722 -53.43 5.94 -0.48
CA ALA A 722 -52.88 5.74 0.86
C ALA A 722 -53.96 5.91 1.96
N LEU A 723 -54.82 6.95 1.87
CA LEU A 723 -55.95 7.09 2.80
C LEU A 723 -57.00 5.97 2.65
N SER A 724 -57.27 5.52 1.42
CA SER A 724 -58.10 4.32 1.18
C SER A 724 -57.52 3.11 1.90
N ARG A 725 -56.21 2.92 1.80
CA ARG A 725 -55.49 1.79 2.36
C ARG A 725 -55.50 1.77 3.89
N ILE A 726 -55.40 2.94 4.54
CA ILE A 726 -55.56 3.06 6.00
C ILE A 726 -56.99 2.69 6.40
N ALA A 727 -58.01 3.19 5.70
CA ALA A 727 -59.41 2.85 5.98
C ALA A 727 -59.68 1.34 5.87
N GLU A 728 -59.17 0.69 4.84
CA GLU A 728 -59.26 -0.77 4.64
C GLU A 728 -58.55 -1.58 5.75
N ARG A 729 -57.36 -1.14 6.18
CA ARG A 729 -56.48 -1.92 7.08
C ARG A 729 -56.74 -1.71 8.57
N ALA A 730 -57.21 -0.53 8.97
CA ALA A 730 -57.38 -0.18 10.39
C ALA A 730 -58.77 -0.50 10.93
N GLY A 731 -59.82 -0.28 10.11
CA GLY A 731 -61.21 -0.25 10.59
C GLY A 731 -61.51 1.01 11.41
N GLY A 732 -62.79 1.33 11.63
CA GLY A 732 -63.19 2.48 12.45
C GLY A 732 -62.87 3.87 11.88
N CYS A 733 -62.50 3.96 10.59
CA CYS A 733 -62.10 5.21 9.94
C CYS A 733 -63.29 5.93 9.30
N LEU A 734 -63.54 7.18 9.68
CA LEU A 734 -64.39 8.10 8.94
C LEU A 734 -63.56 8.79 7.85
N ARG A 735 -63.87 8.50 6.58
CA ARG A 735 -63.17 9.08 5.44
C ARG A 735 -64.06 10.03 4.67
N ALA A 736 -63.64 11.30 4.60
CA ALA A 736 -64.27 12.32 3.77
C ALA A 736 -63.26 12.88 2.76
N ALA A 737 -63.70 13.12 1.53
CA ALA A 737 -62.97 13.99 0.61
C ALA A 737 -63.51 15.42 0.77
N CYS A 738 -62.61 16.39 0.86
CA CYS A 738 -62.96 17.81 0.82
C CYS A 738 -63.53 18.10 -0.57
N SER A 739 -64.74 18.69 -0.63
CA SER A 739 -65.40 18.88 -1.93
C SER A 739 -64.68 19.95 -2.74
N ARG A 740 -64.22 19.56 -3.92
CA ARG A 740 -63.63 20.48 -4.92
C ARG A 740 -64.68 21.40 -5.56
N GLU A 741 -65.96 21.09 -5.39
CA GLU A 741 -67.09 21.79 -6.02
C GLU A 741 -67.87 22.63 -5.00
N ALA A 742 -68.14 22.07 -3.81
CA ALA A 742 -68.82 22.75 -2.71
C ALA A 742 -67.78 23.37 -1.75
N GLN A 743 -67.57 24.68 -1.86
CA GLN A 743 -66.65 25.42 -0.98
C GLN A 743 -67.19 25.56 0.44
N GLY A 744 -66.28 25.64 1.41
CA GLY A 744 -66.58 26.01 2.79
C GLY A 744 -66.49 24.87 3.80
N LEU A 745 -66.01 25.19 5.01
CA LEU A 745 -65.89 24.26 6.14
C LEU A 745 -67.22 23.55 6.49
N GLU A 746 -68.36 24.20 6.24
CA GLU A 746 -69.71 23.66 6.41
C GLU A 746 -69.97 22.38 5.60
N ALA A 747 -69.45 22.28 4.38
CA ALA A 747 -69.63 21.08 3.55
C ALA A 747 -68.90 19.86 4.15
N ILE A 748 -67.74 20.07 4.77
CA ILE A 748 -67.04 19.02 5.52
C ILE A 748 -67.75 18.71 6.83
N ARG A 749 -68.20 19.74 7.58
CA ARG A 749 -68.96 19.56 8.82
C ARG A 749 -70.20 18.69 8.60
N ALA A 750 -71.00 18.99 7.59
CA ALA A 750 -72.17 18.19 7.23
C ALA A 750 -71.81 16.76 6.84
N ARG A 751 -70.74 16.57 6.04
CA ARG A 751 -70.27 15.24 5.62
C ARG A 751 -69.69 14.41 6.78
N LEU A 752 -69.02 15.04 7.73
CA LEU A 752 -68.51 14.37 8.94
C LEU A 752 -69.64 14.03 9.91
N ALA A 753 -70.67 14.88 10.03
CA ALA A 753 -71.87 14.56 10.80
C ALA A 753 -72.57 13.32 10.24
N ASP A 754 -72.83 13.29 8.94
CA ASP A 754 -73.43 12.15 8.22
C ASP A 754 -72.63 10.85 8.41
N LEU A 755 -71.31 10.89 8.16
CA LEU A 755 -70.42 9.74 8.36
C LEU A 755 -70.33 9.28 9.83
N ALA A 756 -70.55 10.17 10.80
CA ALA A 756 -70.60 9.85 12.22
C ALA A 756 -71.99 9.43 12.73
N GLY A 757 -73.04 9.50 11.89
CA GLY A 757 -74.43 9.24 12.29
C GLY A 757 -75.04 10.34 13.17
N LEU A 758 -74.51 11.56 13.10
CA LEU A 758 -74.93 12.73 13.89
C LEU A 758 -75.88 13.66 13.09
N PRO A 759 -76.75 14.43 13.76
CA PRO A 759 -77.63 15.38 13.09
C PRO A 759 -76.86 16.41 12.22
N PRO A 760 -77.38 16.81 11.05
CA PRO A 760 -76.67 17.69 10.10
C PRO A 760 -76.44 19.12 10.60
N ALA A 761 -77.04 19.51 11.73
CA ALA A 761 -76.83 20.79 12.41
C ALA A 761 -75.72 20.76 13.51
N THR A 762 -75.10 19.61 13.75
CA THR A 762 -74.08 19.44 14.82
C THR A 762 -72.82 20.26 14.50
N SER A 763 -72.29 21.01 15.48
CA SER A 763 -71.09 21.83 15.29
C SER A 763 -69.85 20.97 15.03
N LEU A 764 -68.86 21.51 14.31
CA LEU A 764 -67.63 20.77 13.99
C LEU A 764 -66.87 20.34 15.26
N ASP A 765 -66.92 21.17 16.30
CA ASP A 765 -66.34 20.89 17.62
C ASP A 765 -67.04 19.72 18.33
N ALA A 766 -68.38 19.69 18.35
CA ALA A 766 -69.14 18.60 18.94
C ALA A 766 -69.00 17.27 18.16
N ILE A 767 -68.84 17.34 16.83
CA ILE A 767 -68.45 16.19 16.02
C ILE A 767 -67.06 15.70 16.45
N GLY A 768 -66.08 16.60 16.59
CA GLY A 768 -64.74 16.28 17.09
C GLY A 768 -64.77 15.57 18.44
N ALA A 769 -65.51 16.12 19.41
CA ALA A 769 -65.65 15.57 20.75
C ALA A 769 -66.21 14.13 20.74
N SER A 770 -67.24 13.85 19.92
CA SER A 770 -67.79 12.50 19.79
C SER A 770 -66.79 11.51 19.15
N LEU A 771 -65.85 11.99 18.34
CA LEU A 771 -64.84 11.15 17.71
C LEU A 771 -63.66 10.83 18.64
N ASP A 772 -63.34 11.72 19.59
CA ASP A 772 -62.26 11.58 20.57
C ASP A 772 -62.66 10.84 21.86
N GLU A 773 -63.85 10.21 21.90
CA GLU A 773 -64.33 9.44 23.05
C GLU A 773 -63.37 8.29 23.43
N PRO A 774 -63.06 8.10 24.74
CA PRO A 774 -62.16 7.04 25.18
C PRO A 774 -62.62 5.65 24.75
N GLY A 775 -61.75 4.92 24.04
CA GLY A 775 -62.03 3.57 23.55
C GLY A 775 -62.73 3.51 22.19
N ALA A 776 -63.13 4.63 21.58
CA ALA A 776 -63.81 4.64 20.29
C ALA A 776 -62.94 4.15 19.12
N LYS A 777 -61.59 4.20 19.25
CA LYS A 777 -60.60 3.76 18.24
C LYS A 777 -60.87 4.29 16.82
N ARG A 778 -61.23 5.57 16.73
CA ARG A 778 -61.63 6.21 15.47
C ARG A 778 -60.46 6.93 14.80
N ALA A 779 -60.52 7.03 13.48
CA ALA A 779 -59.65 7.89 12.70
C ALA A 779 -60.45 8.75 11.74
N VAL A 780 -60.07 10.01 11.57
CA VAL A 780 -60.67 10.94 10.61
C VAL A 780 -59.68 11.15 9.46
N LEU A 781 -60.04 10.66 8.28
CA LEU A 781 -59.20 10.70 7.09
C LEU A 781 -59.78 11.74 6.12
N LEU A 782 -59.22 12.96 6.11
CA LEU A 782 -59.64 14.02 5.19
C LEU A 782 -58.71 14.08 3.98
N ASP A 783 -59.27 13.78 2.81
CA ASP A 783 -58.57 13.84 1.53
C ASP A 783 -58.75 15.23 0.90
N ASP A 784 -57.68 15.78 0.31
CA ASP A 784 -57.63 17.14 -0.28
C ASP A 784 -57.92 18.29 0.72
N ALA A 785 -57.46 18.19 1.96
CA ALA A 785 -57.59 19.24 3.00
C ALA A 785 -57.03 20.62 2.61
N HIS A 786 -56.18 20.67 1.58
CA HIS A 786 -55.68 21.90 0.97
C HIS A 786 -56.76 22.75 0.28
N VAL A 787 -57.96 22.23 0.01
CA VAL A 787 -59.09 23.01 -0.56
C VAL A 787 -59.50 24.19 0.35
N HIS A 788 -59.27 24.11 1.65
CA HIS A 788 -59.54 25.22 2.61
C HIS A 788 -58.38 26.22 2.73
N VAL A 789 -57.31 26.06 1.95
CA VAL A 789 -56.17 26.99 1.89
C VAL A 789 -56.30 27.85 0.64
N ARG A 790 -56.67 29.12 0.82
CA ARG A 790 -56.74 30.13 -0.24
C ARG A 790 -55.52 31.05 -0.16
N THR A 791 -54.85 31.32 -1.27
CA THR A 791 -53.67 32.21 -1.34
C THR A 791 -54.10 33.69 -1.41
N VAL A 792 -54.90 34.14 -0.44
CA VAL A 792 -55.43 35.51 -0.31
C VAL A 792 -55.34 35.95 1.15
N ILE A 793 -55.48 37.26 1.42
CA ILE A 793 -55.58 37.78 2.80
C ILE A 793 -56.80 37.16 3.49
N GLY A 794 -56.65 36.67 4.73
CA GLY A 794 -57.67 35.90 5.45
C GLY A 794 -57.89 34.47 4.96
N GLY A 795 -57.25 34.06 3.85
CA GLY A 795 -57.50 32.79 3.15
C GLY A 795 -57.12 31.49 3.87
N LEU A 796 -56.72 31.57 5.14
CA LEU A 796 -56.38 30.42 6.00
C LEU A 796 -57.36 30.21 7.16
N GLU A 797 -58.37 31.06 7.33
CA GLU A 797 -59.31 31.00 8.47
C GLU A 797 -60.10 29.67 8.54
N GLU A 798 -60.65 29.21 7.40
CA GLU A 798 -61.34 27.92 7.30
C GLU A 798 -60.42 26.74 7.68
N PHE A 799 -59.15 26.80 7.24
CA PHE A 799 -58.14 25.78 7.51
C PHE A 799 -57.69 25.79 8.97
N ASP A 800 -57.44 26.96 9.54
CA ASP A 800 -57.05 27.10 10.95
C ASP A 800 -58.18 26.59 11.87
N ALA A 801 -59.44 26.87 11.55
CA ALA A 801 -60.59 26.35 12.30
C ALA A 801 -60.68 24.82 12.25
N LEU A 802 -60.47 24.21 11.07
CA LEU A 802 -60.41 22.76 10.91
C LEU A 802 -59.27 22.12 11.73
N VAL A 803 -58.07 22.70 11.69
CA VAL A 803 -56.92 22.21 12.44
C VAL A 803 -57.08 22.44 13.95
N ALA A 804 -57.71 23.53 14.37
CA ALA A 804 -58.00 23.80 15.77
C ALA A 804 -58.96 22.76 16.38
N VAL A 805 -60.01 22.36 15.66
CA VAL A 805 -60.88 21.24 16.06
C VAL A 805 -60.08 19.94 16.11
N ALA A 806 -59.35 19.61 15.05
CA ALA A 806 -58.54 18.39 15.01
C ALA A 806 -57.55 18.33 16.19
N ARG A 807 -56.89 19.44 16.53
CA ARG A 807 -55.96 19.56 17.67
C ARG A 807 -56.63 19.46 19.03
N SER A 808 -57.86 19.93 19.17
CA SER A 808 -58.62 19.88 20.42
C SER A 808 -59.14 18.48 20.72
N HIS A 809 -59.37 17.69 19.67
CA HIS A 809 -60.03 16.37 19.71
C HIS A 809 -59.15 15.29 19.07
N SER A 810 -57.89 15.19 19.50
CA SER A 810 -56.92 14.18 19.04
C SER A 810 -56.17 13.44 20.16
N ARG A 811 -56.82 13.19 21.31
CA ARG A 811 -56.20 12.39 22.40
C ARG A 811 -56.29 10.90 22.10
N HIS A 812 -57.43 10.47 21.58
CA HIS A 812 -57.78 9.09 21.23
C HIS A 812 -58.10 8.93 19.74
N ALA A 813 -58.59 9.99 19.07
CA ALA A 813 -58.83 10.04 17.63
C ALA A 813 -57.57 10.42 16.84
N LEU A 814 -57.31 9.70 15.76
CA LEU A 814 -56.24 10.03 14.82
C LEU A 814 -56.79 10.83 13.62
N TRP A 815 -56.34 12.07 13.46
CA TRP A 815 -56.67 12.89 12.30
C TRP A 815 -55.56 12.80 11.25
N VAL A 816 -55.90 12.41 10.02
CA VAL A 816 -54.95 12.31 8.90
C VAL A 816 -55.47 13.19 7.76
N LEU A 817 -54.69 14.22 7.42
CA LEU A 817 -55.08 15.30 6.51
C LEU A 817 -54.18 15.26 5.26
N SER A 818 -54.74 15.13 4.06
CA SER A 818 -53.96 15.05 2.80
C SER A 818 -53.79 16.42 2.12
N PHE A 819 -52.55 16.74 1.71
CA PHE A 819 -52.18 18.03 1.12
C PHE A 819 -51.47 17.85 -0.22
N ASP A 820 -51.78 18.72 -1.18
CA ASP A 820 -50.91 18.86 -2.34
C ASP A 820 -49.59 19.53 -1.96
N GLU A 821 -48.49 19.05 -2.53
CA GLU A 821 -47.15 19.58 -2.28
C GLU A 821 -47.03 21.07 -2.64
N CYS A 822 -47.68 21.52 -3.73
CA CYS A 822 -47.63 22.92 -4.17
C CYS A 822 -48.21 23.87 -3.10
N VAL A 823 -49.26 23.42 -2.41
CA VAL A 823 -49.96 24.17 -1.36
C VAL A 823 -49.26 24.01 -0.01
N TRP A 824 -48.71 22.83 0.28
CA TRP A 824 -47.93 22.58 1.50
C TRP A 824 -46.72 23.52 1.63
N GLN A 825 -46.05 23.83 0.51
CA GLN A 825 -44.93 24.80 0.50
C GLN A 825 -45.39 26.23 0.81
N PHE A 826 -46.59 26.63 0.35
CA PHE A 826 -47.19 27.90 0.76
C PHE A 826 -47.56 27.90 2.25
N LEU A 827 -48.26 26.87 2.72
CA LEU A 827 -48.74 26.74 4.09
C LEU A 827 -47.58 26.77 5.12
N SER A 828 -46.53 25.98 4.86
CA SER A 828 -45.34 25.91 5.71
C SER A 828 -44.60 27.26 5.83
N ARG A 829 -44.58 28.07 4.77
CA ARG A 829 -44.05 29.45 4.81
C ARG A 829 -44.99 30.42 5.53
N ALA A 830 -46.30 30.33 5.30
CA ALA A 830 -47.31 31.22 5.87
C ALA A 830 -47.56 31.02 7.37
N ARG A 831 -47.28 29.82 7.92
CA ARG A 831 -47.48 29.49 9.35
C ARG A 831 -46.17 29.31 10.14
N GLY A 832 -45.02 29.19 9.47
CA GLY A 832 -43.69 29.19 10.09
C GLY A 832 -43.42 28.00 11.01
N ILE A 833 -42.61 28.21 12.05
CA ILE A 833 -42.05 27.17 12.93
C ILE A 833 -43.10 26.50 13.86
N ARG A 834 -44.38 26.91 13.81
CA ARG A 834 -45.43 26.34 14.68
C ARG A 834 -45.73 24.88 14.29
N PRO A 835 -45.61 23.90 15.21
CA PRO A 835 -45.92 22.50 14.91
C PRO A 835 -47.44 22.28 14.84
N LEU A 836 -48.04 22.58 13.68
CA LEU A 836 -49.47 22.35 13.43
C LEU A 836 -49.83 20.85 13.41
N PHE A 837 -48.87 19.98 13.12
CA PHE A 837 -49.02 18.53 13.02
C PHE A 837 -48.00 17.82 13.92
N ASP A 838 -48.37 16.64 14.42
CA ASP A 838 -47.50 15.75 15.22
C ASP A 838 -46.59 14.88 14.36
N GLY A 839 -46.85 14.83 13.05
CA GLY A 839 -46.05 14.13 12.07
C GLY A 839 -46.44 14.50 10.64
N VAL A 840 -45.49 14.36 9.72
CA VAL A 840 -45.69 14.63 8.29
C VAL A 840 -45.15 13.45 7.50
N VAL A 841 -46.04 12.71 6.84
CA VAL A 841 -45.70 11.60 5.94
C VAL A 841 -45.63 12.16 4.52
N ALA A 842 -44.43 12.33 3.99
CA ALA A 842 -44.23 12.69 2.60
C ALA A 842 -44.27 11.45 1.71
N ILE A 843 -45.08 11.47 0.65
CA ILE A 843 -45.11 10.41 -0.36
C ILE A 843 -43.93 10.62 -1.32
N GLU A 844 -43.00 9.68 -1.30
CA GLU A 844 -41.82 9.71 -2.15
C GLU A 844 -42.14 9.43 -3.63
N ARG A 845 -41.22 9.85 -4.52
CA ARG A 845 -41.28 9.54 -5.96
C ARG A 845 -41.00 8.05 -6.17
N TRP A 846 -41.82 7.40 -6.98
CA TRP A 846 -41.73 5.96 -7.24
C TRP A 846 -40.50 5.61 -8.11
N SER A 847 -39.97 4.40 -7.94
CA SER A 847 -38.87 3.89 -8.76
C SER A 847 -39.34 3.41 -10.14
N GLU A 848 -38.39 3.18 -11.05
CA GLU A 848 -38.64 2.64 -12.40
C GLU A 848 -39.42 1.32 -12.34
N GLU A 849 -39.03 0.45 -11.42
CA GLU A 849 -39.59 -0.89 -11.22
C GLU A 849 -41.04 -0.81 -10.72
N ARG A 850 -41.33 0.06 -9.74
CA ARG A 850 -42.69 0.24 -9.20
C ARG A 850 -43.64 0.90 -10.20
N ILE A 851 -43.14 1.80 -11.05
CA ILE A 851 -43.93 2.34 -12.16
C ILE A 851 -44.23 1.26 -13.20
N GLY A 852 -43.27 0.38 -13.52
CA GLY A 852 -43.49 -0.80 -14.36
C GLY A 852 -44.58 -1.73 -13.79
N GLU A 853 -44.43 -2.16 -12.53
CA GLU A 853 -45.42 -3.00 -11.83
C GLU A 853 -46.84 -2.39 -11.83
N LEU A 854 -46.94 -1.07 -11.67
CA LEU A 854 -48.22 -0.35 -11.73
C LEU A 854 -48.85 -0.38 -13.12
N ILE A 855 -48.06 -0.15 -14.17
CA ILE A 855 -48.52 -0.15 -15.57
C ILE A 855 -48.99 -1.54 -15.96
N GLU A 856 -48.21 -2.57 -15.63
CA GLU A 856 -48.55 -3.97 -15.86
C GLU A 856 -49.85 -4.32 -15.13
N SER A 857 -49.93 -4.06 -13.83
CA SER A 857 -51.12 -4.35 -13.04
C SER A 857 -52.37 -3.62 -13.53
N ARG A 858 -52.25 -2.39 -14.05
CA ARG A 858 -53.37 -1.62 -14.61
C ARG A 858 -53.79 -2.12 -15.99
N SER A 859 -52.84 -2.56 -16.82
CA SER A 859 -53.13 -3.14 -18.13
C SER A 859 -53.84 -4.50 -17.99
N THR A 860 -53.35 -5.38 -17.11
CA THR A 860 -54.04 -6.63 -16.76
C THR A 860 -55.44 -6.39 -16.21
N SER A 861 -55.62 -5.38 -15.33
CA SER A 861 -56.94 -5.02 -14.80
C SER A 861 -57.88 -4.43 -15.85
N ALA A 862 -57.33 -3.90 -16.95
CA ALA A 862 -58.08 -3.38 -18.09
C ALA A 862 -58.30 -4.45 -19.20
N GLY A 863 -57.86 -5.70 -18.97
CA GLY A 863 -58.16 -6.84 -19.83
C GLY A 863 -57.25 -7.03 -21.04
N PHE A 864 -56.07 -6.42 -21.09
CA PHE A 864 -55.14 -6.57 -22.22
C PHE A 864 -53.67 -6.73 -21.80
N GLU A 865 -52.87 -7.33 -22.68
CA GLU A 865 -51.40 -7.37 -22.58
C GLU A 865 -50.79 -6.48 -23.68
N PRO A 866 -49.92 -5.51 -23.35
CA PRO A 866 -49.33 -4.59 -24.33
C PRO A 866 -48.20 -5.25 -25.14
N SER A 867 -48.33 -5.27 -26.47
CA SER A 867 -47.23 -5.63 -27.38
C SER A 867 -46.25 -4.46 -27.56
N PHE A 868 -44.96 -4.77 -27.42
CA PHE A 868 -43.84 -3.85 -27.68
C PHE A 868 -43.17 -4.11 -29.04
N ASP A 869 -43.73 -4.97 -29.90
CA ASP A 869 -43.16 -5.32 -31.21
C ASP A 869 -42.97 -4.09 -32.12
N GLY A 870 -43.84 -3.08 -32.00
CA GLY A 870 -43.73 -1.82 -32.75
C GLY A 870 -42.44 -1.03 -32.49
N LEU A 871 -41.79 -1.26 -31.34
CA LEU A 871 -40.54 -0.64 -30.92
C LEU A 871 -39.28 -1.43 -31.32
N LEU A 872 -39.42 -2.62 -31.92
CA LEU A 872 -38.29 -3.43 -32.39
C LEU A 872 -37.65 -2.88 -33.66
N ASP A 873 -36.41 -3.28 -33.86
CA ASP A 873 -35.62 -3.06 -35.08
C ASP A 873 -35.87 -4.21 -36.06
N ALA A 874 -35.43 -4.04 -37.32
CA ALA A 874 -35.16 -5.19 -38.16
C ALA A 874 -34.07 -6.05 -37.48
N LEU A 875 -34.45 -7.22 -36.97
CA LEU A 875 -33.53 -8.14 -36.31
C LEU A 875 -32.43 -8.59 -37.30
N PRO A 876 -31.19 -8.83 -36.83
CA PRO A 876 -30.11 -9.31 -37.70
C PRO A 876 -30.50 -10.60 -38.44
N ALA A 877 -30.02 -10.76 -39.68
CA ALA A 877 -30.26 -11.97 -40.46
C ALA A 877 -29.71 -13.21 -39.72
N GLY A 878 -30.60 -14.10 -39.30
CA GLY A 878 -30.29 -15.28 -38.47
C GLY A 878 -30.66 -15.17 -36.98
N ALA A 879 -31.35 -14.12 -36.56
CA ALA A 879 -31.94 -14.04 -35.22
C ALA A 879 -33.01 -15.13 -35.01
N ASP A 880 -33.02 -15.75 -33.83
CA ASP A 880 -34.04 -16.74 -33.43
C ASP A 880 -35.10 -16.12 -32.50
N GLU A 881 -36.10 -16.93 -32.14
CA GLU A 881 -37.22 -16.52 -31.29
C GLU A 881 -36.76 -16.01 -29.90
N ILE A 882 -35.65 -16.53 -29.39
CA ILE A 882 -35.06 -16.10 -28.12
C ILE A 882 -34.39 -14.73 -28.26
N ASP A 883 -33.68 -14.45 -29.36
CA ASP A 883 -33.15 -13.10 -29.63
C ASP A 883 -34.29 -12.08 -29.74
N LYS A 884 -35.43 -12.46 -30.34
CA LYS A 884 -36.63 -11.62 -30.39
C LYS A 884 -37.19 -11.34 -28.99
N GLU A 885 -37.33 -12.37 -28.15
CA GLU A 885 -37.78 -12.20 -26.76
C GLU A 885 -36.87 -11.27 -25.94
N ASP A 886 -35.55 -11.45 -26.03
CA ASP A 886 -34.59 -10.64 -25.28
C ASP A 886 -34.58 -9.18 -25.77
N ALA A 887 -34.70 -8.95 -27.09
CA ALA A 887 -34.88 -7.61 -27.64
C ALA A 887 -36.21 -6.96 -27.17
N LEU A 888 -37.31 -7.74 -27.09
CA LEU A 888 -38.59 -7.26 -26.55
C LEU A 888 -38.49 -6.90 -25.07
N ARG A 889 -37.81 -7.72 -24.25
CA ARG A 889 -37.54 -7.42 -22.83
C ARG A 889 -36.74 -6.14 -22.66
N GLU A 890 -35.72 -5.92 -23.49
CA GLU A 890 -34.93 -4.69 -23.47
C GLU A 890 -35.74 -3.46 -23.90
N ARG A 891 -36.55 -3.57 -24.96
CA ARG A 891 -37.44 -2.47 -25.42
C ARG A 891 -38.53 -2.13 -24.39
N ARG A 892 -39.17 -3.12 -23.77
CA ARG A 892 -40.14 -2.94 -22.67
C ARG A 892 -39.51 -2.20 -21.48
N THR A 893 -38.33 -2.64 -21.05
CA THR A 893 -37.57 -2.00 -19.95
C THR A 893 -37.19 -0.56 -20.32
N GLY A 894 -36.68 -0.34 -21.53
CA GLY A 894 -36.34 0.99 -22.04
C GLY A 894 -37.54 1.95 -22.09
N PHE A 895 -38.71 1.45 -22.50
CA PHE A 895 -39.94 2.23 -22.52
C PHE A 895 -40.43 2.61 -21.11
N TYR A 896 -40.47 1.65 -20.17
CA TYR A 896 -40.85 1.95 -18.78
C TYR A 896 -39.92 2.95 -18.11
N ARG A 897 -38.60 2.86 -18.37
CA ARG A 897 -37.61 3.85 -17.93
C ARG A 897 -37.88 5.24 -18.50
N LEU A 898 -38.20 5.32 -19.79
CA LEU A 898 -38.46 6.58 -20.48
C LEU A 898 -39.77 7.23 -20.00
N LEU A 899 -40.78 6.42 -19.65
CA LEU A 899 -42.04 6.85 -19.03
C LEU A 899 -41.84 7.29 -17.56
N TRP A 900 -41.02 6.58 -16.79
CA TRP A 900 -40.61 6.96 -15.43
C TRP A 900 -39.86 8.31 -15.41
N ASP A 901 -38.93 8.53 -16.35
CA ASP A 901 -38.20 9.81 -16.52
C ASP A 901 -39.14 10.98 -16.85
N TYR A 902 -40.08 10.78 -17.78
CA TYR A 902 -41.10 11.78 -18.10
C TYR A 902 -41.95 12.14 -16.86
N ALA A 903 -42.50 11.12 -16.19
CA ALA A 903 -43.33 11.27 -15.01
C ALA A 903 -42.57 11.78 -13.77
N ARG A 904 -41.24 11.66 -13.75
CA ARG A 904 -40.37 11.80 -12.55
C ARG A 904 -40.88 10.98 -11.36
N GLY A 905 -41.23 9.72 -11.61
CA GLY A 905 -41.73 8.80 -10.57
C GLY A 905 -43.13 9.12 -10.01
N ASN A 906 -43.95 9.92 -10.69
CA ASN A 906 -45.33 10.20 -10.28
C ASN A 906 -46.30 9.21 -10.97
N PRO A 907 -46.99 8.33 -10.22
CA PRO A 907 -47.80 7.27 -10.81
C PRO A 907 -49.01 7.80 -11.59
N GLY A 908 -49.63 8.91 -11.16
CA GLY A 908 -50.75 9.52 -11.88
C GLY A 908 -50.34 10.04 -13.27
N VAL A 909 -49.18 10.71 -13.36
CA VAL A 909 -48.63 11.15 -14.65
C VAL A 909 -48.21 9.95 -15.52
N ALA A 910 -47.59 8.93 -14.93
CA ALA A 910 -47.18 7.73 -15.67
C ALA A 910 -48.38 6.99 -16.26
N LEU A 911 -49.48 6.84 -15.52
CA LEU A 911 -50.72 6.22 -16.03
C LEU A 911 -51.39 7.03 -17.12
N HIS A 912 -51.39 8.36 -17.00
CA HIS A 912 -51.93 9.23 -18.03
C HIS A 912 -51.08 9.17 -19.32
N ALA A 913 -49.76 9.27 -19.21
CA ALA A 913 -48.88 9.14 -20.37
C ALA A 913 -48.88 7.71 -20.96
N TRP A 914 -49.12 6.66 -20.15
CA TRP A 914 -49.33 5.30 -20.64
C TRP A 914 -50.57 5.20 -21.53
N ARG A 915 -51.76 5.58 -21.02
CA ARG A 915 -53.01 5.46 -21.80
C ARG A 915 -53.02 6.28 -23.09
N SER A 916 -52.28 7.40 -23.14
CA SER A 916 -52.16 8.24 -24.35
C SER A 916 -51.19 7.68 -25.39
N ASN A 917 -50.36 6.69 -25.02
CA ASN A 917 -49.33 6.08 -25.89
C ASN A 917 -49.59 4.59 -26.14
N VAL A 918 -50.82 4.14 -25.96
CA VAL A 918 -51.30 2.79 -26.29
C VAL A 918 -52.43 2.91 -27.31
N GLY A 919 -52.42 2.06 -28.33
CA GLY A 919 -53.43 2.02 -29.40
C GLY A 919 -53.85 0.61 -29.77
N ILE A 920 -54.86 0.49 -30.62
CA ILE A 920 -55.32 -0.79 -31.16
C ILE A 920 -55.05 -0.83 -32.67
N ASP A 921 -54.36 -1.86 -33.14
CA ASP A 921 -54.20 -2.15 -34.56
C ASP A 921 -55.49 -2.78 -35.15
N LYS A 922 -55.61 -2.78 -36.47
CA LYS A 922 -56.72 -3.39 -37.23
C LYS A 922 -56.92 -4.88 -36.90
N SER A 923 -55.91 -5.57 -36.36
CA SER A 923 -55.99 -6.94 -35.82
C SER A 923 -56.68 -7.08 -34.45
N GLY A 924 -56.97 -5.98 -33.75
CA GLY A 924 -57.45 -5.98 -32.37
C GLY A 924 -56.36 -6.08 -31.30
N THR A 925 -55.09 -6.21 -31.71
CA THR A 925 -53.94 -6.27 -30.79
C THR A 925 -53.62 -4.88 -30.23
N VAL A 926 -53.30 -4.82 -28.93
CA VAL A 926 -52.95 -3.58 -28.24
C VAL A 926 -51.43 -3.33 -28.32
N HIS A 927 -51.03 -2.28 -29.03
CA HIS A 927 -49.64 -1.93 -29.25
C HIS A 927 -49.20 -0.66 -28.51
N VAL A 928 -47.95 -0.66 -28.07
CA VAL A 928 -47.28 0.49 -27.47
C VAL A 928 -46.67 1.36 -28.58
N ARG A 929 -47.06 2.64 -28.59
CA ARG A 929 -46.55 3.66 -29.51
C ARG A 929 -45.32 4.36 -28.92
N ASP A 930 -44.53 5.02 -29.76
CA ASP A 930 -43.47 5.92 -29.31
C ASP A 930 -44.04 6.99 -28.36
N LEU A 931 -43.33 7.30 -27.26
CA LEU A 931 -43.85 8.20 -26.22
C LEU A 931 -43.97 9.63 -26.75
N ARG A 932 -45.21 10.04 -27.05
CA ARG A 932 -45.57 11.42 -27.32
C ARG A 932 -45.62 12.20 -26.01
N THR A 933 -44.94 13.34 -25.99
CA THR A 933 -44.95 14.31 -24.88
C THR A 933 -45.18 15.71 -25.44
N PRO A 934 -45.96 16.59 -24.77
CA PRO A 934 -46.19 17.95 -25.27
C PRO A 934 -44.89 18.74 -25.38
N ASN A 935 -44.80 19.62 -26.40
CA ASN A 935 -43.62 20.43 -26.62
C ASN A 935 -43.50 21.51 -25.54
N ALA A 936 -42.64 21.27 -24.54
CA ALA A 936 -42.40 22.20 -23.45
C ALA A 936 -41.83 23.56 -23.90
N GLY A 937 -41.28 23.66 -25.12
CA GLY A 937 -40.82 24.93 -25.71
C GLY A 937 -41.95 25.96 -25.86
N GLU A 938 -43.18 25.53 -26.11
CA GLU A 938 -44.34 26.43 -26.22
C GLU A 938 -44.65 27.19 -24.92
N LEU A 939 -44.12 26.73 -23.78
CA LEU A 939 -44.27 27.40 -22.49
C LEU A 939 -43.18 28.42 -22.20
N GLU A 940 -42.08 28.45 -22.97
CA GLU A 940 -40.95 29.35 -22.69
C GLU A 940 -41.28 30.81 -23.04
N ASP A 941 -42.09 31.02 -24.08
CA ASP A 941 -42.48 32.33 -24.63
C ASP A 941 -43.77 32.90 -24.03
N LEU A 942 -44.38 32.22 -23.03
CA LEU A 942 -45.64 32.67 -22.44
C LEU A 942 -45.48 33.96 -21.61
N PRO A 943 -46.40 34.94 -21.75
CA PRO A 943 -46.42 36.13 -20.90
C PRO A 943 -46.53 35.80 -19.41
N TYR A 944 -45.92 36.64 -18.56
CA TYR A 944 -45.98 36.49 -17.10
C TYR A 944 -47.42 36.44 -16.53
N PRO A 945 -48.41 37.24 -17.00
CA PRO A 945 -49.80 37.09 -16.55
C PRO A 945 -50.34 35.67 -16.74
N THR A 946 -50.10 35.05 -17.90
CA THR A 946 -50.48 33.66 -18.17
C THR A 946 -49.75 32.67 -17.26
N LEU A 947 -48.45 32.86 -17.01
CA LEU A 947 -47.69 32.02 -16.07
C LEU A 947 -48.18 32.17 -14.63
N PHE A 948 -48.62 33.37 -14.21
CA PHE A 948 -49.23 33.60 -12.89
C PHE A 948 -50.61 32.96 -12.78
N VAL A 949 -51.43 33.02 -13.83
CA VAL A 949 -52.72 32.31 -13.91
C VAL A 949 -52.53 30.80 -13.84
N LEU A 950 -51.56 30.23 -14.57
CA LEU A 950 -51.22 28.80 -14.48
C LEU A 950 -50.69 28.42 -13.09
N ARG A 951 -49.86 29.25 -12.46
CA ARG A 951 -49.42 29.05 -11.06
C ARG A 951 -50.60 29.07 -10.09
N ALA A 952 -51.50 30.03 -10.21
CA ALA A 952 -52.67 30.16 -9.34
C ALA A 952 -53.62 28.96 -9.54
N ALA A 953 -53.89 28.56 -10.78
CA ALA A 953 -54.68 27.36 -11.09
C ALA A 953 -54.06 26.09 -10.46
N LEU A 954 -52.73 25.94 -10.47
CA LEU A 954 -52.04 24.83 -9.81
C LEU A 954 -52.19 24.86 -8.27
N GLN A 955 -52.14 26.05 -7.66
CA GLN A 955 -52.16 26.21 -6.20
C GLN A 955 -53.57 26.21 -5.60
N LEU A 956 -54.61 26.52 -6.39
CA LEU A 956 -56.01 26.62 -5.95
C LEU A 956 -56.91 25.49 -6.50
N ALA A 957 -56.35 24.52 -7.24
CA ALA A 957 -57.09 23.59 -8.08
C ALA A 957 -58.27 22.86 -7.38
N PRO A 958 -59.54 23.02 -7.84
CA PRO A 958 -60.00 23.77 -9.01
C PRO A 958 -60.45 25.21 -8.68
N ALA A 959 -59.98 26.17 -9.47
CA ALA A 959 -60.14 27.60 -9.19
C ALA A 959 -61.17 28.27 -10.11
N SER A 960 -61.95 29.23 -9.61
CA SER A 960 -62.73 30.13 -10.47
C SER A 960 -61.86 31.29 -10.97
N ALA A 961 -62.29 32.00 -12.03
CA ALA A 961 -61.58 33.19 -12.51
C ALA A 961 -61.41 34.25 -11.40
N GLY A 962 -62.44 34.49 -10.57
CA GLY A 962 -62.37 35.41 -9.43
C GLY A 962 -61.50 34.92 -8.26
N ASP A 963 -61.32 33.61 -8.09
CA ASP A 963 -60.33 33.07 -7.14
C ASP A 963 -58.90 33.32 -7.64
N ILE A 964 -58.67 33.14 -8.95
CA ILE A 964 -57.38 33.39 -9.60
C ILE A 964 -57.03 34.89 -9.54
N GLY A 965 -57.94 35.78 -9.95
CA GLY A 965 -57.69 37.23 -9.92
C GLY A 965 -57.32 37.75 -8.53
N ARG A 966 -58.02 37.29 -7.48
CA ARG A 966 -57.66 37.64 -6.09
C ARG A 966 -56.29 37.10 -5.67
N ALA A 967 -55.88 35.93 -6.15
CA ALA A 967 -54.59 35.32 -5.82
C ALA A 967 -53.40 35.87 -6.65
N THR A 968 -53.65 36.44 -7.83
CA THR A 968 -52.61 37.01 -8.71
C THR A 968 -52.55 38.54 -8.66
N GLN A 969 -53.61 39.21 -8.21
CA GLN A 969 -53.82 40.67 -8.30
C GLN A 969 -53.77 41.22 -9.75
N LEU A 970 -54.10 40.36 -10.72
CA LEU A 970 -54.30 40.75 -12.12
C LEU A 970 -55.72 41.28 -12.34
N THR A 971 -55.93 42.03 -13.42
CA THR A 971 -57.27 42.50 -13.82
C THR A 971 -58.14 41.35 -14.33
N ASP A 972 -59.47 41.50 -14.21
CA ASP A 972 -60.42 40.48 -14.69
C ASP A 972 -60.26 40.18 -16.20
N ILE A 973 -59.85 41.17 -17.00
CA ILE A 973 -59.58 41.03 -18.43
C ILE A 973 -58.35 40.14 -18.65
N GLU A 974 -57.21 40.44 -18.00
CA GLU A 974 -56.00 39.62 -18.11
C GLU A 974 -56.23 38.18 -17.66
N VAL A 975 -57.01 37.97 -16.59
CA VAL A 975 -57.35 36.63 -16.10
C VAL A 975 -58.27 35.90 -17.09
N SER A 976 -59.30 36.56 -17.62
CA SER A 976 -60.22 35.97 -18.59
C SER A 976 -59.50 35.57 -19.88
N ASP A 977 -58.64 36.44 -20.42
CA ASP A 977 -57.90 36.17 -21.65
C ASP A 977 -56.81 35.12 -21.46
N ALA A 978 -56.09 35.13 -20.33
CA ALA A 978 -55.13 34.08 -20.00
C ALA A 978 -55.80 32.70 -19.80
N ILE A 979 -56.97 32.65 -19.17
CA ILE A 979 -57.77 31.42 -19.05
C ILE A 979 -58.21 30.94 -20.43
N ARG A 980 -58.83 31.82 -21.23
CA ARG A 980 -59.33 31.50 -22.59
C ARG A 980 -58.21 30.97 -23.49
N TYR A 981 -57.05 31.63 -23.48
CA TYR A 981 -55.85 31.19 -24.20
C TYR A 981 -55.37 29.81 -23.71
N SER A 982 -55.31 29.61 -22.39
CA SER A 982 -54.82 28.37 -21.78
C SER A 982 -55.77 27.18 -22.02
N VAL A 983 -57.09 27.42 -22.06
CA VAL A 983 -58.09 26.41 -22.44
C VAL A 983 -57.99 26.09 -23.94
N ALA A 984 -57.86 27.10 -24.81
CA ALA A 984 -57.68 26.89 -26.25
C ALA A 984 -56.40 26.12 -26.62
N ARG A 985 -55.34 26.22 -25.79
CA ARG A 985 -54.11 25.43 -25.91
C ARG A 985 -54.14 24.08 -25.15
N GLY A 986 -55.22 23.79 -24.42
CA GLY A 986 -55.34 22.58 -23.60
C GLY A 986 -54.46 22.53 -22.35
N TYR A 987 -53.86 23.66 -21.93
CA TYR A 987 -53.11 23.77 -20.67
C TYR A 987 -54.03 23.67 -19.45
N LEU A 988 -55.23 24.25 -19.58
CA LEU A 988 -56.31 24.19 -18.59
C LEU A 988 -57.52 23.45 -19.19
N GLU A 989 -58.23 22.72 -18.34
CA GLU A 989 -59.55 22.19 -18.61
C GLU A 989 -60.58 22.93 -17.75
N GLU A 990 -61.68 23.37 -18.35
CA GLU A 990 -62.78 24.02 -17.64
C GLU A 990 -63.91 23.03 -17.35
N ARG A 991 -64.36 22.97 -16.09
CA ARG A 991 -65.51 22.18 -15.65
C ARG A 991 -66.33 22.99 -14.65
N ALA A 992 -67.63 23.15 -14.91
CA ALA A 992 -68.57 23.88 -14.05
C ALA A 992 -68.09 25.28 -13.62
N GLY A 993 -67.50 26.06 -14.55
CA GLY A 993 -66.98 27.41 -14.29
C GLY A 993 -65.69 27.47 -13.44
N ARG A 994 -65.01 26.33 -13.28
CA ARG A 994 -63.70 26.23 -12.62
C ARG A 994 -62.67 25.63 -13.57
N VAL A 995 -61.42 26.06 -13.42
CA VAL A 995 -60.28 25.58 -14.21
C VAL A 995 -59.32 24.75 -13.38
N ASP A 996 -58.72 23.76 -14.04
CA ASP A 996 -57.68 22.88 -13.50
C ASP A 996 -56.66 22.54 -14.59
N ILE A 997 -55.42 22.23 -14.22
CA ILE A 997 -54.34 21.88 -15.17
C ILE A 997 -54.53 20.46 -15.70
N THR A 998 -54.43 20.30 -17.02
CA THR A 998 -54.52 19.00 -17.70
C THR A 998 -53.33 18.10 -17.37
N TRP A 999 -53.55 16.79 -17.42
CA TRP A 999 -52.50 15.82 -17.08
C TRP A 999 -51.33 15.81 -18.08
N ASP A 1000 -51.60 16.05 -19.37
CA ASP A 1000 -50.57 16.20 -20.42
C ASP A 1000 -49.60 17.34 -20.06
N TRP A 1001 -50.14 18.51 -19.70
CA TRP A 1001 -49.35 19.71 -19.45
C TRP A 1001 -48.88 19.87 -17.99
N PHE A 1002 -49.36 19.06 -17.04
CA PHE A 1002 -48.95 19.12 -15.63
C PHE A 1002 -47.42 19.06 -15.45
N ARG A 1003 -46.71 18.19 -16.17
CA ARG A 1003 -45.23 18.12 -16.07
C ARG A 1003 -44.49 19.24 -16.80
N PRO A 1004 -44.81 19.60 -18.05
CA PRO A 1004 -44.30 20.81 -18.67
C PRO A 1004 -44.50 22.07 -17.82
N ILE A 1005 -45.72 22.32 -17.31
CA ILE A 1005 -46.07 23.51 -16.52
C ILE A 1005 -45.32 23.53 -15.18
N THR A 1006 -45.31 22.43 -14.41
CA THR A 1006 -44.54 22.41 -13.16
C THR A 1006 -43.04 22.60 -13.39
N ARG A 1007 -42.47 22.09 -14.48
CA ARG A 1007 -41.04 22.30 -14.82
C ARG A 1007 -40.74 23.75 -15.20
N ILE A 1008 -41.54 24.42 -16.03
CA ILE A 1008 -41.28 25.82 -16.41
C ILE A 1008 -41.49 26.77 -15.22
N LEU A 1009 -42.51 26.55 -14.40
CA LEU A 1009 -42.74 27.34 -13.18
C LEU A 1009 -41.59 27.17 -12.17
N GLN A 1010 -41.04 25.96 -12.01
CA GLN A 1010 -39.82 25.73 -11.23
C GLN A 1010 -38.60 26.47 -11.82
N ARG A 1011 -38.35 26.34 -13.12
CA ARG A 1011 -37.20 26.96 -13.81
C ARG A 1011 -37.25 28.49 -13.83
N ARG A 1012 -38.44 29.08 -13.88
CA ARG A 1012 -38.68 30.53 -13.75
C ARG A 1012 -38.79 31.00 -12.29
N HIS A 1013 -38.52 30.13 -11.30
CA HIS A 1013 -38.63 30.40 -9.85
C HIS A 1013 -40.02 30.85 -9.36
N LEU A 1014 -41.08 30.59 -10.14
CA LEU A 1014 -42.46 30.88 -9.79
C LEU A 1014 -43.09 29.80 -8.88
N LEU A 1015 -42.50 28.60 -8.84
CA LEU A 1015 -42.91 27.49 -7.98
C LEU A 1015 -41.70 26.82 -7.34
N VAL A 1016 -41.84 26.35 -6.10
CA VAL A 1016 -40.83 25.54 -5.40
C VAL A 1016 -41.49 24.24 -4.97
N LEU A 1017 -40.86 23.10 -5.28
CA LEU A 1017 -41.21 21.74 -4.84
C LEU A 1017 -39.92 21.04 -4.37
N ARG A 1018 -40.02 19.89 -3.70
CA ARG A 1018 -38.88 19.09 -3.21
C ARG A 1018 -38.27 18.17 -4.29
#